data_AF-A0A060SNY9-F1
#
_entry.id   AF-A0A060SNY9-F1
#
_cell.length_a   1.000
_cell.length_b   1.000
_cell.length_c   1.000
_cell.angle_alpha   90.00
_cell.angle_beta   90.00
_cell.angle_gamma   90.00
#
_symmetry.space_group_name_H-M   'P 1'
#
loop_
_entity.id
_entity.type
_entity.pdbx_description
1 polymer ?
#
loop_
_entity_poly.entity_id
_entity_poly.type
_entity_poly.pdbx_seq_one_letter_code
_entity_poly.pdbx_strand_id
1 'polypeptide(L)'
;MFPISRVLLAAVLLVQTKVLLARPSARRSTPTEPDPSFAVTVTLGNKQYVNKGLVAFGLIPSNFTESTGDTLGGFGSAIALKRDSFTKNADGTFKGTIVAQPDRGFNIDGTIDYQARQHQIDFVLSPYYGDENLSFEDALETLKLTYRNTLLYTERESRKTTGLDALAVRPAEPLSRLLAIENPPVPIAPSNGHLAVDAEGLVLNADGTFWVSDEYGPYIYLMSPEGQLIETVQPPKAILPLVNGKLNFTSETDPTTGRAGNQGFEGLTVDASGKTLYALLQSATIQDGGSDQSTSRFTRLLAYDIADALLVRPRLIGEWVVPLPVSKKDNTRAASEVHLVGDGIFLVLARDGDGHGGDDAKSSYKQADLIDIKNATDIHGTQFDDPAHPIAINGTLDGSITPATYLSFVNLIDDTQLARFGVHNGKPVDQTLIDAKWESLALAPCFDAEFPDDFFLFTAADNDFISTHGVSLGKPFNAGLDVDNQFMVFRASDARVWQVGPSHVDIYFQQPDERLDLPVPEVGEVSSTRIEDLYFHTTGGDIGSLANSTYHAVYHPLYEIEDFMQEMASAYPNLVELVNLGHSSEGREMLAMRISKDDSELRKSSRLSTVKKAGFVLTGAQHAREWIATSTALYLAHALVADAAEEFSLSTWLNYFVSSFSGDFYVIPVPNPDGYVYTWESDRLWYKNRQNIGAGEACVGIDMNRSELGQCTARPERHRLNGLVSQGYKWKAKSKLPSFSDGTGQPYEAAGADPCSPWYPGHRPFEAHEVNNIANFITTLPSLKAFVDLRSYGQMLSTPFSYSCKKVPKDAEDQLEAALGAANAIKQVHGTEFTTGSLCQQLYKASGNVVDYMYAKAGIKFAYSVHLRDTGTVSVSVRIHLSHVVSWLLTPHRDAQYGFLLPAQWIRPVGEETASMIRFLAGFITGKGRGKGRGKGGGKKGVYDDPCEGIPGTNLLIRSASIV
;
A
#
# COMPACT_ATOMS: atom_id res chain seq x y z
N MET A 1 -0.58 70.55 27.64
CA MET A 1 0.78 69.96 27.62
C MET A 1 1.05 69.32 28.96
N PHE A 2 1.02 67.98 29.09
CA PHE A 2 1.62 67.23 30.21
C PHE A 2 1.74 65.75 29.81
N PRO A 3 2.90 65.08 30.01
CA PRO A 3 3.09 63.68 29.57
C PRO A 3 3.58 62.72 30.68
N ILE A 4 3.64 61.42 30.33
CA ILE A 4 4.39 60.29 30.96
C ILE A 4 3.84 59.63 32.25
N SER A 5 3.24 58.45 32.04
CA SER A 5 3.40 57.13 32.71
C SER A 5 3.72 56.98 34.21
N ARG A 6 2.95 56.11 34.91
CA ARG A 6 3.33 54.71 35.29
C ARG A 6 2.37 54.04 36.32
N VAL A 7 2.50 52.70 36.41
CA VAL A 7 2.18 51.77 37.54
C VAL A 7 0.87 50.95 37.48
N LEU A 8 1.02 49.65 37.78
CA LEU A 8 0.04 48.56 37.87
C LEU A 8 -0.93 48.69 39.07
N LEU A 9 -2.06 47.97 39.02
CA LEU A 9 -2.49 47.10 40.12
C LEU A 9 -3.46 45.99 39.64
N ALA A 10 -3.58 44.90 40.41
CA ALA A 10 -4.41 43.73 40.10
C ALA A 10 -5.37 43.37 41.26
N ALA A 11 -6.58 42.92 40.93
CA ALA A 11 -7.53 42.08 41.70
C ALA A 11 -8.77 41.82 40.78
N VAL A 12 -9.41 40.65 40.63
CA VAL A 12 -9.59 39.40 41.40
C VAL A 12 -10.74 39.44 42.44
N LEU A 13 -11.73 38.55 42.20
CA LEU A 13 -12.72 37.92 43.10
C LEU A 13 -14.11 38.56 43.39
N LEU A 14 -15.14 37.72 43.10
CA LEU A 14 -16.46 37.51 43.77
C LEU A 14 -17.62 38.53 43.64
N VAL A 15 -18.93 38.18 43.72
CA VAL A 15 -19.76 37.00 43.30
C VAL A 15 -21.20 37.11 43.90
N GLN A 16 -22.21 36.48 43.26
CA GLN A 16 -23.58 36.16 43.79
C GLN A 16 -24.52 37.35 44.13
N THR A 17 -25.87 37.25 44.13
CA THR A 17 -26.81 36.16 43.73
C THR A 17 -28.20 36.76 43.45
N LYS A 18 -28.98 36.12 42.56
CA LYS A 18 -30.30 35.57 42.95
C LYS A 18 -30.82 34.53 41.95
N VAL A 19 -31.04 33.33 42.46
CA VAL A 19 -31.64 32.18 41.76
C VAL A 19 -33.00 31.88 42.39
N LEU A 20 -34.01 31.63 41.58
CA LEU A 20 -35.18 30.78 41.88
C LEU A 20 -35.72 30.27 40.53
N LEU A 21 -35.30 29.06 40.12
CA LEU A 21 -35.99 27.79 40.40
C LEU A 21 -37.18 27.52 39.47
N ALA A 22 -36.87 27.06 38.26
CA ALA A 22 -37.64 26.04 37.58
C ALA A 22 -36.86 24.71 37.63
N ARG A 23 -37.54 23.59 37.86
CA ARG A 23 -36.93 22.25 37.89
C ARG A 23 -36.62 21.75 36.47
N PRO A 24 -35.68 20.79 36.32
CA PRO A 24 -35.14 20.46 35.01
C PRO A 24 -36.19 19.77 34.14
N SER A 25 -36.46 20.35 32.96
CA SER A 25 -36.76 19.52 31.80
C SER A 25 -35.48 18.77 31.43
N ALA A 26 -35.60 17.57 30.87
CA ALA A 26 -34.45 16.72 30.58
C ALA A 26 -33.43 17.46 29.70
N ARG A 27 -32.14 17.18 29.90
CA ARG A 27 -31.17 17.31 28.79
C ARG A 27 -31.71 16.40 27.69
N ARG A 28 -32.29 16.97 26.63
CA ARG A 28 -32.38 16.28 25.34
C ARG A 28 -30.93 15.95 24.99
N SER A 29 -30.60 14.66 24.91
CA SER A 29 -29.35 14.24 24.30
C SER A 29 -29.33 14.78 22.87
N THR A 30 -28.21 15.35 22.45
CA THR A 30 -27.98 15.61 21.03
C THR A 30 -28.18 14.28 20.28
N PRO A 31 -28.98 14.22 19.20
CA PRO A 31 -29.17 12.98 18.45
C PRO A 31 -27.82 12.45 17.93
N THR A 32 -27.62 11.14 17.99
CA THR A 32 -26.41 10.44 17.51
C THR A 32 -26.59 9.88 16.09
N GLU A 33 -27.81 9.88 15.57
CA GLU A 33 -28.21 9.54 14.21
C GLU A 33 -29.43 10.41 13.81
N PRO A 34 -29.77 10.54 12.51
CA PRO A 34 -30.97 11.24 12.07
C PRO A 34 -32.26 10.65 12.67
N ASP A 35 -33.33 11.44 12.74
CA ASP A 35 -34.64 10.94 13.20
C ASP A 35 -35.08 9.74 12.33
N PRO A 36 -35.40 8.57 12.93
CA PRO A 36 -35.80 7.37 12.19
C PRO A 36 -37.05 7.53 11.31
N SER A 37 -37.85 8.59 11.47
CA SER A 37 -38.95 8.91 10.57
C SER A 37 -38.50 9.42 9.19
N PHE A 38 -37.25 9.86 9.04
CA PHE A 38 -36.62 10.15 7.75
C PHE A 38 -36.05 8.90 7.05
N ALA A 39 -35.99 7.75 7.74
CA ALA A 39 -35.31 6.58 7.22
C ALA A 39 -36.11 5.86 6.12
N VAL A 40 -35.51 5.71 4.94
CA VAL A 40 -36.03 4.91 3.83
C VAL A 40 -35.37 3.54 3.86
N THR A 41 -36.15 2.49 4.10
CA THR A 41 -35.67 1.10 4.10
C THR A 41 -36.12 0.37 2.84
N VAL A 42 -35.17 -0.27 2.15
CA VAL A 42 -35.41 -1.11 0.98
C VAL A 42 -34.83 -2.51 1.21
N THR A 43 -35.22 -3.49 0.39
CA THR A 43 -34.75 -4.88 0.51
C THR A 43 -34.28 -5.39 -0.84
N LEU A 44 -33.02 -5.84 -0.90
CA LEU A 44 -32.39 -6.37 -2.10
C LEU A 44 -31.83 -7.77 -1.78
N GLY A 45 -32.33 -8.78 -2.49
CA GLY A 45 -32.12 -10.18 -2.12
C GLY A 45 -32.61 -10.48 -0.70
N ASN A 46 -31.67 -10.83 0.19
CA ASN A 46 -31.93 -11.13 1.61
C ASN A 46 -31.43 -10.04 2.57
N LYS A 47 -30.92 -8.90 2.05
CA LYS A 47 -30.39 -7.78 2.82
C LYS A 47 -31.36 -6.61 2.86
N GLN A 48 -31.32 -5.84 3.94
CA GLN A 48 -32.07 -4.58 4.07
C GLN A 48 -31.10 -3.42 4.01
N TYR A 49 -31.37 -2.43 3.16
CA TYR A 49 -30.58 -1.22 3.06
C TYR A 49 -31.40 -0.05 3.61
N VAL A 50 -30.80 0.77 4.46
CA VAL A 50 -31.47 1.89 5.14
C VAL A 50 -30.75 3.19 4.81
N ASN A 51 -31.39 4.08 4.06
CA ASN A 51 -30.97 5.45 3.92
C ASN A 51 -31.53 6.22 5.12
N LYS A 52 -30.69 6.72 6.02
CA LYS A 52 -31.09 7.48 7.22
C LYS A 52 -31.30 8.97 6.93
N GLY A 53 -30.97 9.44 5.73
CA GLY A 53 -31.15 10.82 5.29
C GLY A 53 -29.87 11.64 5.25
N LEU A 54 -30.05 12.92 4.91
CA LEU A 54 -28.99 13.91 4.73
C LEU A 54 -28.43 14.34 6.09
N VAL A 55 -27.10 14.44 6.18
CA VAL A 55 -26.38 14.81 7.41
C VAL A 55 -25.40 15.97 7.23
N ALA A 56 -25.00 16.32 6.00
CA ALA A 56 -24.24 17.53 5.77
C ALA A 56 -24.42 18.10 4.36
N PHE A 57 -24.18 19.40 4.24
CA PHE A 57 -24.14 20.17 3.00
C PHE A 57 -22.93 21.12 3.03
N GLY A 58 -22.33 21.38 1.88
CA GLY A 58 -21.20 22.29 1.71
C GLY A 58 -21.04 22.72 0.26
N LEU A 59 -20.23 23.75 0.00
CA LEU A 59 -19.90 24.14 -1.38
C LEU A 59 -18.48 24.69 -1.52
N ILE A 60 -17.99 24.73 -2.75
CA ILE A 60 -16.86 25.58 -3.17
C ILE A 60 -17.37 26.60 -4.20
N PRO A 61 -17.07 27.90 -4.08
CA PRO A 61 -17.57 28.91 -5.00
C PRO A 61 -17.21 28.68 -6.46
N SER A 62 -18.13 29.00 -7.38
CA SER A 62 -18.01 28.82 -8.84
C SER A 62 -16.73 29.40 -9.43
N ASN A 63 -16.25 30.51 -8.85
CA ASN A 63 -15.10 31.28 -9.31
C ASN A 63 -13.80 30.93 -8.58
N PHE A 64 -13.78 29.90 -7.73
CA PHE A 64 -12.58 29.50 -7.00
C PHE A 64 -11.48 29.08 -7.98
N THR A 65 -10.30 29.67 -7.87
CA THR A 65 -9.15 29.34 -8.73
C THR A 65 -8.20 28.35 -8.06
N GLU A 66 -7.82 27.31 -8.80
CA GLU A 66 -6.89 26.27 -8.35
C GLU A 66 -5.42 26.66 -8.59
N SER A 67 -4.48 25.77 -8.25
CA SER A 67 -3.05 26.09 -8.19
C SER A 67 -2.34 26.37 -9.52
N THR A 68 -2.92 26.01 -10.67
CA THR A 68 -2.40 26.44 -11.99
C THR A 68 -2.94 27.82 -12.41
N GLY A 69 -3.94 28.34 -11.71
CA GLY A 69 -4.55 29.66 -11.93
C GLY A 69 -5.84 29.64 -12.75
N ASP A 70 -6.34 28.45 -13.10
CA ASP A 70 -7.66 28.28 -13.72
C ASP A 70 -8.75 28.19 -12.63
N THR A 71 -10.01 28.36 -13.02
CA THR A 71 -11.16 27.98 -12.20
C THR A 71 -11.13 26.46 -11.96
N LEU A 72 -11.49 26.06 -10.75
CA LEU A 72 -11.44 24.68 -10.26
C LEU A 72 -12.24 23.69 -11.14
N GLY A 73 -13.30 24.18 -11.80
CA GLY A 73 -14.29 23.34 -12.45
C GLY A 73 -15.24 22.72 -11.45
N GLY A 74 -16.18 21.92 -11.96
CA GLY A 74 -17.06 21.12 -11.12
C GLY A 74 -16.50 19.74 -10.86
N PHE A 75 -17.22 18.96 -10.05
CA PHE A 75 -16.84 17.60 -9.70
C PHE A 75 -17.82 16.63 -10.36
N GLY A 76 -17.95 16.75 -11.69
CA GLY A 76 -18.77 15.85 -12.48
C GLY A 76 -18.17 14.45 -12.52
N SER A 77 -16.92 14.41 -12.93
CA SER A 77 -16.19 13.21 -13.30
C SER A 77 -16.11 12.12 -12.23
N ALA A 78 -15.55 12.46 -11.07
CA ALA A 78 -15.43 11.54 -9.94
C ALA A 78 -14.98 12.25 -8.66
N ILE A 79 -15.32 11.65 -7.51
CA ILE A 79 -14.67 11.93 -6.23
C ILE A 79 -14.22 10.62 -5.57
N ALA A 80 -13.07 10.64 -4.92
CA ALA A 80 -12.57 9.51 -4.13
C ALA A 80 -12.01 10.01 -2.80
N LEU A 81 -12.20 9.24 -1.72
CA LEU A 81 -11.52 9.56 -0.46
C LEU A 81 -10.09 9.04 -0.49
N LYS A 82 -9.14 9.96 -0.25
CA LYS A 82 -7.72 9.63 -0.15
C LYS A 82 -7.51 8.64 0.99
N ARG A 83 -6.91 7.48 0.69
CA ARG A 83 -6.60 6.44 1.69
C ARG A 83 -5.84 7.03 2.87
N ASP A 84 -6.15 6.52 4.06
CA ASP A 84 -5.60 6.95 5.36
C ASP A 84 -5.82 8.43 5.77
N SER A 85 -6.52 9.24 4.97
CA SER A 85 -6.87 10.62 5.37
C SER A 85 -8.08 10.69 6.29
N PHE A 86 -9.05 9.79 6.12
CA PHE A 86 -10.35 9.87 6.79
C PHE A 86 -10.28 9.43 8.25
N THR A 87 -10.59 10.35 9.16
CA THR A 87 -10.54 10.14 10.62
C THR A 87 -11.71 10.84 11.31
N LYS A 88 -12.34 10.16 12.27
CA LYS A 88 -13.31 10.79 13.18
C LYS A 88 -12.54 11.43 14.34
N ASN A 89 -12.92 12.65 14.67
CA ASN A 89 -12.41 13.41 15.80
C ASN A 89 -13.25 13.12 17.06
N ALA A 90 -12.62 13.45 18.18
CA ALA A 90 -13.15 13.39 19.54
C ALA A 90 -14.56 13.95 19.76
N ASP A 91 -14.86 15.05 19.09
CA ASP A 91 -16.10 15.83 19.23
C ASP A 91 -17.25 15.30 18.37
N GLY A 92 -17.02 14.20 17.64
CA GLY A 92 -17.97 13.61 16.69
C GLY A 92 -17.91 14.21 15.29
N THR A 93 -17.03 15.20 15.04
CA THR A 93 -16.71 15.62 13.67
C THR A 93 -15.79 14.60 12.98
N PHE A 94 -15.63 14.73 11.67
CA PHE A 94 -14.75 13.91 10.85
C PHE A 94 -13.91 14.82 9.98
N LYS A 95 -12.73 14.36 9.58
CA LYS A 95 -11.87 15.04 8.61
C LYS A 95 -11.30 14.04 7.62
N GLY A 96 -10.96 14.50 6.43
CA GLY A 96 -10.28 13.70 5.41
C GLY A 96 -9.89 14.57 4.23
N THR A 97 -9.42 13.92 3.17
CA THR A 97 -9.13 14.55 1.88
C THR A 97 -9.94 13.86 0.80
N ILE A 98 -10.81 14.60 0.14
CA ILE A 98 -11.41 14.21 -1.14
C ILE A 98 -10.37 14.48 -2.23
N VAL A 99 -10.14 13.51 -3.10
CA VAL A 99 -9.55 13.72 -4.42
C VAL A 99 -10.73 13.86 -5.38
N ALA A 100 -10.86 15.00 -6.03
CA ALA A 100 -11.96 15.29 -6.95
C ALA A 100 -11.40 15.55 -8.35
N GLN A 101 -12.03 14.97 -9.35
CA GLN A 101 -11.67 15.14 -10.75
C GLN A 101 -12.72 16.04 -11.42
N PRO A 102 -12.30 17.07 -12.18
CA PRO A 102 -13.20 17.87 -12.99
C PRO A 102 -13.27 17.35 -14.43
N ASP A 103 -14.39 17.71 -15.07
CA ASP A 103 -14.65 17.60 -16.51
C ASP A 103 -13.54 18.30 -17.33
N ARG A 104 -13.44 17.99 -18.63
CA ARG A 104 -12.42 18.43 -19.61
C ARG A 104 -12.35 19.94 -19.91
N GLY A 105 -12.93 20.77 -19.05
CA GLY A 105 -12.82 22.22 -19.08
C GLY A 105 -13.98 22.95 -19.77
N PHE A 106 -14.11 24.22 -19.41
CA PHE A 106 -15.12 25.16 -19.93
C PHE A 106 -15.35 25.07 -21.46
N ASN A 107 -16.60 24.78 -21.86
CA ASN A 107 -16.97 24.41 -23.24
C ASN A 107 -18.05 25.32 -23.90
N ILE A 108 -18.38 26.50 -23.35
CA ILE A 108 -19.48 27.35 -23.89
C ILE A 108 -19.19 27.87 -25.30
N ASP A 109 -17.93 28.23 -25.59
CA ASP A 109 -17.48 28.67 -26.93
C ASP A 109 -16.82 27.53 -27.74
N GLY A 110 -17.07 26.27 -27.35
CA GLY A 110 -16.44 25.07 -27.88
C GLY A 110 -15.17 24.64 -27.14
N THR A 111 -14.67 23.44 -27.48
CA THR A 111 -13.63 22.74 -26.69
C THR A 111 -12.32 23.52 -26.59
N ILE A 112 -11.69 23.45 -25.42
CA ILE A 112 -10.43 24.10 -25.10
C ILE A 112 -9.32 23.07 -24.83
N ASP A 113 -8.05 23.48 -24.99
CA ASP A 113 -6.87 22.63 -24.70
C ASP A 113 -6.58 22.57 -23.18
N TYR A 114 -7.59 22.14 -22.42
CA TYR A 114 -7.51 21.93 -20.97
C TYR A 114 -6.75 20.64 -20.69
N GLN A 115 -5.74 20.70 -19.83
CA GLN A 115 -5.03 19.50 -19.40
C GLN A 115 -5.84 18.83 -18.29
N ALA A 116 -6.20 17.56 -18.49
CA ALA A 116 -6.90 16.73 -17.49
C ALA A 116 -6.09 16.68 -16.17
N ARG A 117 -6.78 16.60 -15.03
CA ARG A 117 -6.20 16.86 -13.71
C ARG A 117 -7.07 16.32 -12.59
N GLN A 118 -6.58 16.33 -11.35
CA GLN A 118 -7.37 16.12 -10.13
C GLN A 118 -6.97 17.10 -9.03
N HIS A 119 -7.88 17.37 -8.11
CA HIS A 119 -7.73 18.30 -7.00
C HIS A 119 -7.81 17.58 -5.66
N GLN A 120 -6.90 17.89 -4.74
CA GLN A 120 -7.02 17.46 -3.34
C GLN A 120 -7.75 18.56 -2.56
N ILE A 121 -8.82 18.17 -1.86
CA ILE A 121 -9.70 19.04 -1.09
C ILE A 121 -9.83 18.41 0.29
N ASP A 122 -9.22 19.02 1.30
CA ASP A 122 -9.44 18.63 2.68
C ASP A 122 -10.85 19.03 3.10
N PHE A 123 -11.45 18.26 4.01
CA PHE A 123 -12.74 18.59 4.58
C PHE A 123 -12.80 18.40 6.09
N VAL A 124 -13.74 19.11 6.71
CA VAL A 124 -14.24 18.85 8.05
C VAL A 124 -15.76 18.68 7.97
N LEU A 125 -16.21 17.46 8.24
CA LEU A 125 -17.61 17.05 8.28
C LEU A 125 -18.10 17.10 9.74
N SER A 126 -19.16 17.87 9.99
CA SER A 126 -19.84 18.00 11.29
C SER A 126 -21.31 17.56 11.12
N PRO A 127 -21.62 16.25 11.23
CA PRO A 127 -22.94 15.74 10.85
C PRO A 127 -24.09 16.34 11.66
N TYR A 128 -25.09 16.88 10.96
CA TYR A 128 -26.32 17.40 11.54
C TYR A 128 -27.42 16.32 11.56
N TYR A 129 -27.76 15.89 12.78
CA TYR A 129 -28.75 14.86 13.05
C TYR A 129 -30.12 15.40 13.53
N GLY A 130 -30.30 16.72 13.58
CA GLY A 130 -31.53 17.35 14.07
C GLY A 130 -32.70 17.30 13.07
N ASP A 131 -33.90 17.52 13.61
CA ASP A 131 -35.18 17.59 12.90
C ASP A 131 -35.59 19.03 12.52
N GLU A 132 -34.84 20.04 12.95
CA GLU A 132 -35.08 21.45 12.62
C GLU A 132 -34.45 21.83 11.26
N ASN A 133 -35.02 22.84 10.59
CA ASN A 133 -34.43 23.37 9.36
C ASN A 133 -33.33 24.38 9.69
N LEU A 134 -32.11 24.09 9.21
CA LEU A 134 -30.99 25.03 9.25
C LEU A 134 -31.23 26.20 8.29
N SER A 135 -30.58 27.34 8.57
CA SER A 135 -30.33 28.33 7.51
C SER A 135 -29.32 27.76 6.50
N PHE A 136 -29.28 28.33 5.30
CA PHE A 136 -28.28 27.93 4.30
C PHE A 136 -26.85 28.17 4.82
N GLU A 137 -26.63 29.30 5.52
CA GLU A 137 -25.36 29.63 6.16
C GLU A 137 -24.97 28.64 7.27
N ASP A 138 -25.92 28.20 8.10
CA ASP A 138 -25.66 27.18 9.14
C ASP A 138 -25.43 25.79 8.51
N ALA A 139 -26.06 25.49 7.37
CA ALA A 139 -25.87 24.24 6.65
C ALA A 139 -24.44 24.13 6.09
N LEU A 140 -23.87 25.20 5.54
CA LEU A 140 -22.49 25.24 5.05
C LEU A 140 -21.43 24.97 6.14
N GLU A 141 -21.78 25.17 7.42
CA GLU A 141 -20.90 24.84 8.54
C GLU A 141 -20.83 23.31 8.81
N THR A 142 -21.75 22.52 8.24
CA THR A 142 -21.81 21.05 8.41
C THR A 142 -20.82 20.30 7.52
N LEU A 143 -20.40 20.84 6.37
CA LEU A 143 -19.29 20.33 5.58
C LEU A 143 -18.39 21.48 5.09
N LYS A 144 -17.27 21.70 5.80
CA LYS A 144 -16.27 22.69 5.40
C LYS A 144 -15.26 22.07 4.47
N LEU A 145 -15.00 22.73 3.35
CA LEU A 145 -14.09 22.28 2.30
C LEU A 145 -12.88 23.22 2.22
N THR A 146 -11.69 22.68 1.94
CA THR A 146 -10.44 23.44 1.87
C THR A 146 -9.53 22.84 0.81
N TYR A 147 -9.48 23.50 -0.34
CA TYR A 147 -8.59 23.15 -1.43
C TYR A 147 -7.11 23.10 -0.99
N ARG A 148 -6.37 22.10 -1.49
CA ARG A 148 -4.94 21.87 -1.20
C ARG A 148 -4.05 22.11 -2.43
N ASN A 149 -4.20 21.28 -3.46
CA ASN A 149 -3.37 21.32 -4.67
C ASN A 149 -4.02 20.58 -5.85
N THR A 150 -3.48 20.82 -7.04
CA THR A 150 -3.83 20.13 -8.28
C THR A 150 -2.70 19.20 -8.70
N LEU A 151 -3.04 18.01 -9.20
CA LEU A 151 -2.15 17.13 -9.95
C LEU A 151 -2.59 17.14 -11.42
N LEU A 152 -1.69 17.45 -12.35
CA LEU A 152 -1.97 17.45 -13.79
C LEU A 152 -1.62 16.09 -14.41
N TYR A 153 -2.46 15.61 -15.32
CA TYR A 153 -2.23 14.36 -16.04
C TYR A 153 -1.34 14.55 -17.26
N THR A 154 -0.46 13.59 -17.50
CA THR A 154 0.45 13.54 -18.64
C THR A 154 0.41 12.14 -19.24
N GLU A 155 0.57 12.05 -20.56
CA GLU A 155 0.81 10.77 -21.20
C GLU A 155 2.30 10.37 -21.07
N ARG A 156 2.68 9.25 -21.70
CA ARG A 156 4.08 8.80 -21.77
C ARG A 156 4.99 9.88 -22.37
N GLU A 157 6.27 9.85 -22.01
CA GLU A 157 7.26 10.89 -22.38
C GLU A 157 6.91 12.30 -21.84
N SER A 158 6.04 12.38 -20.83
CA SER A 158 5.60 13.60 -20.15
C SER A 158 4.95 14.64 -21.09
N ARG A 159 4.39 14.21 -22.23
CA ARG A 159 3.51 15.07 -23.04
C ARG A 159 2.20 15.32 -22.29
N LYS A 160 1.57 16.46 -22.53
CA LYS A 160 0.31 16.81 -21.86
C LYS A 160 -0.85 15.97 -22.41
N THR A 161 -1.87 15.74 -21.61
CA THR A 161 -3.22 15.39 -22.11
C THR A 161 -3.93 16.65 -22.65
N THR A 162 -5.06 16.48 -23.33
CA THR A 162 -5.87 17.58 -23.89
C THR A 162 -7.37 17.29 -23.77
N GLY A 163 -8.18 18.31 -23.47
CA GLY A 163 -9.65 18.25 -23.46
C GLY A 163 -10.29 18.54 -24.83
N LEU A 164 -9.49 18.83 -25.86
CA LEU A 164 -9.97 18.99 -27.23
C LEU A 164 -10.59 17.70 -27.78
N ASP A 165 -11.61 17.82 -28.63
CA ASP A 165 -12.27 16.65 -29.22
C ASP A 165 -11.31 15.72 -29.99
N ALA A 166 -11.54 14.42 -29.86
CA ALA A 166 -10.70 13.33 -30.34
C ALA A 166 -10.87 13.06 -31.86
N LEU A 167 -10.65 14.09 -32.67
CA LEU A 167 -10.82 14.08 -34.12
C LEU A 167 -9.78 13.25 -34.90
N ALA A 168 -8.82 12.62 -34.22
CA ALA A 168 -7.85 11.72 -34.84
C ALA A 168 -7.54 10.50 -33.95
N VAL A 169 -7.03 9.44 -34.58
CA VAL A 169 -6.61 8.20 -33.93
C VAL A 169 -5.11 8.06 -34.09
N ARG A 170 -4.38 7.95 -32.97
CA ARG A 170 -2.99 7.50 -32.99
C ARG A 170 -3.00 5.96 -33.08
N PRO A 171 -2.30 5.35 -34.04
CA PRO A 171 -2.33 3.90 -34.20
C PRO A 171 -1.76 3.17 -32.97
N ALA A 172 -1.99 1.86 -32.90
CA ALA A 172 -1.32 1.02 -31.91
C ALA A 172 0.21 1.16 -32.06
N GLU A 173 0.89 1.40 -30.94
CA GLU A 173 2.34 1.63 -30.87
C GLU A 173 2.95 0.74 -29.79
N PRO A 174 4.12 0.12 -30.01
CA PRO A 174 4.79 -0.70 -29.00
C PRO A 174 4.98 0.07 -27.69
N LEU A 175 4.56 -0.55 -26.57
CA LEU A 175 4.56 0.06 -25.24
C LEU A 175 5.98 0.39 -24.75
N SER A 176 6.97 -0.36 -25.26
CA SER A 176 8.35 0.08 -25.38
C SER A 176 9.01 -0.58 -26.61
N ARG A 177 10.23 -0.19 -26.96
CA ARG A 177 11.04 -0.92 -27.97
C ARG A 177 11.52 -2.30 -27.49
N LEU A 178 11.24 -2.68 -26.25
CA LEU A 178 11.76 -3.87 -25.57
C LEU A 178 10.67 -4.88 -25.17
N LEU A 179 9.40 -4.46 -25.15
CA LEU A 179 8.25 -5.31 -24.82
C LEU A 179 7.36 -5.52 -26.04
N ALA A 180 6.90 -6.75 -26.26
CA ALA A 180 5.99 -7.12 -27.34
C ALA A 180 4.51 -6.82 -27.02
N ILE A 181 4.25 -5.91 -26.07
CA ILE A 181 2.92 -5.42 -25.73
C ILE A 181 2.70 -4.12 -26.52
N GLU A 182 1.64 -4.04 -27.31
CA GLU A 182 1.25 -2.83 -28.02
C GLU A 182 0.25 -2.02 -27.17
N ASN A 183 0.43 -0.71 -27.08
CA ASN A 183 -0.66 0.16 -26.63
C ASN A 183 -1.82 0.02 -27.65
N PRO A 184 -3.09 0.03 -27.23
CA PRO A 184 -4.20 0.12 -28.17
C PRO A 184 -4.12 1.45 -28.96
N PRO A 185 -4.80 1.57 -30.12
CA PRO A 185 -4.94 2.85 -30.80
C PRO A 185 -5.68 3.85 -29.89
N VAL A 186 -5.19 5.07 -29.72
CA VAL A 186 -5.73 6.03 -28.73
C VAL A 186 -6.36 7.28 -29.37
N PRO A 187 -7.36 7.90 -28.72
CA PRO A 187 -7.91 9.19 -29.10
C PRO A 187 -6.84 10.29 -29.02
N ILE A 188 -6.70 11.11 -30.06
CA ILE A 188 -5.83 12.28 -30.04
C ILE A 188 -6.48 13.50 -30.70
N ALA A 189 -6.15 14.70 -30.21
CA ALA A 189 -6.50 15.93 -30.90
C ALA A 189 -5.49 16.18 -32.05
N PRO A 190 -5.92 16.37 -33.31
CA PRO A 190 -5.02 16.52 -34.46
C PRO A 190 -4.20 17.83 -34.45
N SER A 191 -4.58 18.80 -33.62
CA SER A 191 -3.92 20.11 -33.47
C SER A 191 -2.57 20.04 -32.75
N ASN A 192 -2.46 19.18 -31.74
CA ASN A 192 -1.29 19.04 -30.86
C ASN A 192 -0.73 17.58 -30.83
N GLY A 193 -1.51 16.58 -31.25
CA GLY A 193 -1.14 15.16 -31.25
C GLY A 193 -1.16 14.50 -29.87
N HIS A 194 -1.64 15.21 -28.85
CA HIS A 194 -1.76 14.77 -27.47
C HIS A 194 -2.92 13.79 -27.30
N LEU A 195 -2.80 12.89 -26.30
CA LEU A 195 -3.89 12.05 -25.83
C LEU A 195 -5.07 12.93 -25.41
N ALA A 196 -6.19 12.79 -26.13
CA ALA A 196 -7.44 13.44 -25.75
C ALA A 196 -8.07 12.63 -24.62
N VAL A 197 -8.44 13.29 -23.52
CA VAL A 197 -9.01 12.64 -22.34
C VAL A 197 -10.21 13.47 -21.88
N ASP A 198 -11.34 12.79 -21.76
CA ASP A 198 -12.55 13.28 -21.12
C ASP A 198 -12.74 12.43 -19.86
N ALA A 199 -12.21 12.90 -18.74
CA ALA A 199 -11.81 12.04 -17.64
C ALA A 199 -12.98 11.88 -16.66
N GLU A 200 -13.42 10.66 -16.34
CA GLU A 200 -14.58 10.38 -15.48
C GLU A 200 -14.17 9.64 -14.18
N GLY A 201 -14.69 8.44 -13.93
CA GLY A 201 -14.50 7.60 -12.75
C GLY A 201 -13.07 7.48 -12.25
N LEU A 202 -12.90 7.47 -10.92
CA LEU A 202 -11.60 7.53 -10.23
C LEU A 202 -11.46 6.46 -9.14
N VAL A 203 -10.40 5.65 -9.19
CA VAL A 203 -10.03 4.72 -8.10
C VAL A 203 -8.60 4.96 -7.64
N LEU A 204 -8.42 5.23 -6.35
CA LEU A 204 -7.11 5.44 -5.73
C LEU A 204 -6.55 4.13 -5.16
N ASN A 205 -5.31 3.77 -5.53
CA ASN A 205 -4.61 2.59 -5.02
C ASN A 205 -3.77 2.92 -3.77
N ALA A 206 -3.25 1.89 -3.08
CA ALA A 206 -2.47 2.06 -1.85
C ALA A 206 -1.04 2.58 -2.08
N ASP A 207 -0.46 2.27 -3.23
CA ASP A 207 0.88 2.69 -3.69
C ASP A 207 0.90 4.13 -4.23
N GLY A 208 -0.25 4.82 -4.22
CA GLY A 208 -0.41 6.16 -4.76
C GLY A 208 -0.70 6.22 -6.26
N THR A 209 -0.66 5.10 -6.99
CA THR A 209 -1.19 5.04 -8.35
C THR A 209 -2.72 5.19 -8.32
N PHE A 210 -3.32 5.51 -9.46
CA PHE A 210 -4.77 5.64 -9.56
C PHE A 210 -5.28 5.28 -10.96
N TRP A 211 -6.51 4.79 -11.01
CA TRP A 211 -7.23 4.49 -12.23
C TRP A 211 -8.18 5.62 -12.58
N VAL A 212 -8.26 5.96 -13.86
CA VAL A 212 -9.16 6.98 -14.42
C VAL A 212 -9.90 6.36 -15.60
N SER A 213 -11.23 6.47 -15.69
CA SER A 213 -11.96 6.16 -16.92
C SER A 213 -12.06 7.38 -17.83
N ASP A 214 -12.27 7.12 -19.11
CA ASP A 214 -12.28 8.15 -20.15
C ASP A 214 -13.50 7.99 -21.03
N GLU A 215 -14.24 9.07 -21.25
CA GLU A 215 -15.44 9.10 -22.06
C GLU A 215 -15.11 9.05 -23.57
N TYR A 216 -14.02 9.69 -24.00
CA TYR A 216 -13.63 9.67 -25.41
C TYR A 216 -13.21 8.26 -25.89
N GLY A 217 -12.32 7.59 -25.17
CA GLY A 217 -11.75 6.28 -25.51
C GLY A 217 -12.73 5.09 -25.49
N PRO A 218 -13.90 5.22 -24.84
CA PRO A 218 -14.22 4.50 -23.59
C PRO A 218 -13.08 3.66 -22.99
N TYR A 219 -12.01 4.30 -22.51
CA TYR A 219 -10.81 3.60 -22.00
C TYR A 219 -10.68 3.70 -20.48
N ILE A 220 -9.79 2.89 -19.92
CA ILE A 220 -9.35 3.01 -18.53
C ILE A 220 -7.84 3.19 -18.53
N TYR A 221 -7.36 4.22 -17.83
CA TYR A 221 -5.97 4.60 -17.72
C TYR A 221 -5.44 4.33 -16.32
N LEU A 222 -4.30 3.62 -16.21
CA LEU A 222 -3.52 3.56 -14.97
C LEU A 222 -2.53 4.73 -14.96
N MET A 223 -2.52 5.49 -13.87
CA MET A 223 -1.72 6.70 -13.70
C MET A 223 -0.75 6.56 -12.52
N SER A 224 0.47 7.10 -12.65
CA SER A 224 1.45 7.18 -11.57
C SER A 224 1.02 8.18 -10.48
N PRO A 225 1.61 8.16 -9.27
CA PRO A 225 1.34 9.16 -8.24
C PRO A 225 1.58 10.62 -8.69
N GLU A 226 2.43 10.83 -9.69
CA GLU A 226 2.75 12.10 -10.33
C GLU A 226 1.83 12.44 -11.52
N GLY A 227 0.85 11.58 -11.82
CA GLY A 227 -0.10 11.78 -12.91
C GLY A 227 0.44 11.40 -14.29
N GLN A 228 1.39 10.48 -14.42
CA GLN A 228 1.85 9.97 -15.71
C GLN A 228 1.16 8.65 -16.11
N LEU A 229 0.69 8.56 -17.35
CA LEU A 229 0.09 7.33 -17.91
C LEU A 229 1.05 6.13 -17.92
N ILE A 230 0.65 5.06 -17.24
CA ILE A 230 1.37 3.78 -17.11
C ILE A 230 0.82 2.71 -18.07
N GLU A 231 -0.51 2.55 -18.16
CA GLU A 231 -1.17 1.53 -19.00
C GLU A 231 -2.55 2.00 -19.47
N THR A 232 -3.01 1.48 -20.60
CA THR A 232 -4.33 1.72 -21.19
C THR A 232 -5.07 0.40 -21.38
N VAL A 233 -6.20 0.25 -20.69
CA VAL A 233 -7.13 -0.88 -20.85
C VAL A 233 -8.18 -0.53 -21.90
N GLN A 234 -8.26 -1.36 -22.93
CA GLN A 234 -9.24 -1.22 -24.01
C GLN A 234 -10.46 -2.13 -23.73
N PRO A 235 -11.71 -1.66 -23.87
CA PRO A 235 -12.90 -2.48 -23.71
C PRO A 235 -13.12 -3.45 -24.89
N PRO A 236 -14.13 -4.33 -24.77
CA PRO A 236 -14.70 -5.09 -25.87
C PRO A 236 -15.07 -4.23 -27.08
N LYS A 237 -15.04 -4.85 -28.26
CA LYS A 237 -15.32 -4.19 -29.54
C LYS A 237 -16.74 -3.62 -29.62
N ALA A 238 -17.69 -4.17 -28.89
CA ALA A 238 -19.06 -3.65 -28.77
C ALA A 238 -19.13 -2.23 -28.20
N ILE A 239 -18.12 -1.79 -27.44
CA ILE A 239 -18.09 -0.47 -26.80
C ILE A 239 -17.26 0.54 -27.62
N LEU A 240 -16.28 0.07 -28.39
CA LEU A 240 -15.42 0.92 -29.22
C LEU A 240 -16.24 1.69 -30.29
N PRO A 241 -16.13 3.03 -30.37
CA PRO A 241 -16.87 3.82 -31.34
C PRO A 241 -16.31 3.63 -32.75
N LEU A 242 -17.13 3.06 -33.64
CA LEU A 242 -16.76 2.72 -35.02
C LEU A 242 -17.66 3.45 -36.03
N VAL A 243 -17.04 4.21 -36.94
CA VAL A 243 -17.70 4.77 -38.13
C VAL A 243 -17.27 3.96 -39.35
N ASN A 244 -18.22 3.33 -40.04
CA ASN A 244 -17.94 2.43 -41.18
C ASN A 244 -16.89 1.34 -40.87
N GLY A 245 -16.89 0.82 -39.63
CA GLY A 245 -15.96 -0.22 -39.18
C GLY A 245 -14.55 0.27 -38.83
N LYS A 246 -14.32 1.57 -38.68
CA LYS A 246 -13.06 2.16 -38.23
C LYS A 246 -13.24 2.99 -36.97
N LEU A 247 -12.27 2.97 -36.07
CA LEU A 247 -12.27 3.80 -34.86
C LEU A 247 -12.45 5.28 -35.21
N ASN A 248 -13.37 5.93 -34.50
CA ASN A 248 -13.57 7.37 -34.52
C ASN A 248 -14.06 7.80 -33.13
N PHE A 249 -13.25 8.54 -32.39
CA PHE A 249 -13.49 8.87 -30.98
C PHE A 249 -14.15 10.23 -30.75
N THR A 250 -14.62 10.91 -31.81
CA THR A 250 -15.31 12.20 -31.65
C THR A 250 -16.49 12.11 -30.65
N SER A 251 -16.67 13.19 -29.90
CA SER A 251 -17.82 13.43 -29.01
C SER A 251 -19.01 14.03 -29.76
N GLU A 252 -18.76 14.77 -30.85
CA GLU A 252 -19.75 15.61 -31.54
C GLU A 252 -20.83 14.86 -32.35
N THR A 253 -20.57 13.60 -32.75
CA THR A 253 -21.50 12.82 -33.58
C THR A 253 -21.48 11.34 -33.23
N ASP A 254 -22.67 10.73 -33.17
CA ASP A 254 -22.81 9.29 -32.93
C ASP A 254 -22.08 8.43 -33.97
N PRO A 255 -21.36 7.37 -33.54
CA PRO A 255 -20.75 6.42 -34.45
C PRO A 255 -21.80 5.48 -35.08
N THR A 256 -21.36 4.59 -35.97
CA THR A 256 -22.24 3.54 -36.52
C THR A 256 -22.52 2.43 -35.49
N THR A 257 -21.55 2.15 -34.62
CA THR A 257 -21.62 1.18 -33.51
C THR A 257 -20.64 1.61 -32.40
N GLY A 258 -20.76 1.07 -31.19
CA GLY A 258 -19.96 1.48 -30.04
C GLY A 258 -20.72 2.45 -29.12
N ARG A 259 -20.03 3.07 -28.16
CA ARG A 259 -20.62 4.12 -27.31
C ARG A 259 -21.34 5.20 -28.12
N ALA A 260 -22.32 5.88 -27.53
CA ALA A 260 -22.90 7.07 -28.15
C ALA A 260 -21.89 8.24 -28.17
N GLY A 261 -22.19 9.32 -28.90
CA GLY A 261 -21.39 10.54 -28.88
C GLY A 261 -21.37 11.14 -27.47
N ASN A 262 -20.19 11.25 -26.86
CA ASN A 262 -20.03 11.80 -25.51
C ASN A 262 -20.83 11.05 -24.43
N GLN A 263 -20.77 9.70 -24.45
CA GLN A 263 -21.40 8.79 -23.46
C GLN A 263 -20.52 7.55 -23.20
N GLY A 264 -19.39 7.70 -22.50
CA GLY A 264 -18.37 6.66 -22.34
C GLY A 264 -18.39 5.93 -21.00
N PHE A 265 -17.22 5.64 -20.42
CA PHE A 265 -17.13 5.01 -19.09
C PHE A 265 -17.16 6.08 -18.00
N GLU A 266 -18.30 6.18 -17.30
CA GLU A 266 -18.55 7.19 -16.26
C GLU A 266 -17.88 6.84 -14.94
N GLY A 267 -18.07 5.60 -14.49
CA GLY A 267 -17.81 5.27 -13.09
C GLY A 267 -16.81 4.15 -12.96
N LEU A 268 -15.90 4.27 -11.98
CA LEU A 268 -14.95 3.24 -11.61
C LEU A 268 -15.10 2.88 -10.14
N THR A 269 -15.08 1.57 -9.85
CA THR A 269 -15.01 1.10 -8.47
C THR A 269 -14.19 -0.18 -8.37
N VAL A 270 -13.70 -0.51 -7.18
CA VAL A 270 -12.81 -1.67 -6.97
C VAL A 270 -13.35 -2.57 -5.87
N ASP A 271 -13.11 -3.87 -6.01
CA ASP A 271 -13.42 -4.83 -4.95
C ASP A 271 -12.57 -4.62 -3.69
N ALA A 272 -13.03 -5.21 -2.58
CA ALA A 272 -12.34 -5.10 -1.29
C ALA A 272 -10.89 -5.65 -1.32
N SER A 273 -10.57 -6.58 -2.22
CA SER A 273 -9.20 -7.11 -2.36
C SER A 273 -8.27 -6.20 -3.18
N GLY A 274 -8.80 -5.19 -3.87
CA GLY A 274 -8.03 -4.31 -4.75
C GLY A 274 -7.62 -4.97 -6.08
N LYS A 275 -8.25 -6.10 -6.46
CA LYS A 275 -7.85 -6.96 -7.59
C LYS A 275 -8.85 -6.98 -8.73
N THR A 276 -10.09 -6.55 -8.51
CA THR A 276 -11.11 -6.44 -9.55
C THR A 276 -11.56 -5.00 -9.68
N LEU A 277 -11.25 -4.37 -10.81
CA LEU A 277 -11.74 -3.05 -11.17
C LEU A 277 -13.03 -3.20 -11.98
N TYR A 278 -14.08 -2.51 -11.57
CA TYR A 278 -15.35 -2.43 -12.27
C TYR A 278 -15.48 -1.08 -12.98
N ALA A 279 -16.04 -1.09 -14.19
CA ALA A 279 -16.32 0.11 -14.99
C ALA A 279 -17.76 0.09 -15.52
N LEU A 280 -18.50 1.16 -15.30
CA LEU A 280 -19.88 1.33 -15.79
C LEU A 280 -19.92 2.28 -16.98
N LEU A 281 -20.54 1.83 -18.08
CA LEU A 281 -20.80 2.67 -19.25
C LEU A 281 -22.02 3.57 -19.01
N GLN A 282 -21.99 4.83 -19.47
CA GLN A 282 -23.01 5.85 -19.23
C GLN A 282 -24.42 5.40 -19.64
N SER A 283 -24.50 4.80 -20.83
CA SER A 283 -25.75 4.44 -21.49
C SER A 283 -25.55 3.25 -22.45
N ALA A 284 -26.63 2.76 -23.05
CA ALA A 284 -26.54 1.75 -24.09
C ALA A 284 -25.65 2.21 -25.27
N THR A 285 -24.87 1.29 -25.83
CA THR A 285 -24.15 1.52 -27.09
C THR A 285 -25.13 1.75 -28.25
N ILE A 286 -24.70 2.36 -29.36
CA ILE A 286 -25.55 2.68 -30.51
C ILE A 286 -26.30 1.45 -31.03
N GLN A 287 -25.64 0.30 -31.18
CA GLN A 287 -26.33 -0.93 -31.60
C GLN A 287 -27.31 -1.48 -30.54
N ASP A 288 -27.07 -1.20 -29.27
CA ASP A 288 -27.90 -1.62 -28.14
C ASP A 288 -29.15 -0.72 -27.94
N GLY A 289 -29.29 0.34 -28.75
CA GLY A 289 -30.37 1.33 -28.67
C GLY A 289 -29.94 2.72 -28.17
N GLY A 290 -28.63 2.99 -28.10
CA GLY A 290 -28.04 4.24 -27.58
C GLY A 290 -28.44 5.53 -28.29
N SER A 291 -28.86 5.47 -29.56
CA SER A 291 -29.16 6.64 -30.38
C SER A 291 -30.42 7.44 -29.98
N ASP A 292 -31.21 6.96 -29.02
CA ASP A 292 -32.39 7.66 -28.51
C ASP A 292 -32.60 7.30 -27.02
N GLN A 293 -32.88 8.31 -26.18
CA GLN A 293 -33.12 8.11 -24.75
C GLN A 293 -34.27 7.14 -24.47
N SER A 294 -35.28 7.06 -25.34
CA SER A 294 -36.41 6.11 -25.21
C SER A 294 -36.02 4.65 -25.48
N THR A 295 -34.82 4.39 -26.02
CA THR A 295 -34.31 3.04 -26.30
C THR A 295 -33.00 2.69 -25.58
N SER A 296 -32.28 3.67 -25.03
CA SER A 296 -30.92 3.50 -24.48
C SER A 296 -30.83 2.87 -23.06
N ARG A 297 -31.87 2.17 -22.62
CA ARG A 297 -32.05 1.74 -21.23
C ARG A 297 -31.00 0.74 -20.71
N PHE A 298 -30.44 -0.09 -21.57
CA PHE A 298 -29.60 -1.22 -21.15
C PHE A 298 -28.12 -0.90 -21.37
N THR A 299 -27.44 -0.47 -20.30
CA THR A 299 -25.99 -0.24 -20.30
C THR A 299 -25.21 -1.48 -19.83
N ARG A 300 -23.87 -1.38 -19.81
CA ARG A 300 -22.94 -2.48 -19.51
C ARG A 300 -22.03 -2.13 -18.32
N LEU A 301 -21.93 -3.04 -17.36
CA LEU A 301 -20.98 -3.02 -16.25
C LEU A 301 -19.92 -4.10 -16.49
N LEU A 302 -18.64 -3.72 -16.56
CA LEU A 302 -17.52 -4.60 -16.87
C LEU A 302 -16.64 -4.79 -15.64
N ALA A 303 -15.98 -5.94 -15.53
CA ALA A 303 -15.01 -6.27 -14.47
C ALA A 303 -13.67 -6.71 -15.06
N TYR A 304 -12.58 -6.14 -14.57
CA TYR A 304 -11.21 -6.40 -15.01
C TYR A 304 -10.34 -6.91 -13.86
N ASP A 305 -9.58 -7.98 -14.10
CA ASP A 305 -8.50 -8.45 -13.24
C ASP A 305 -7.33 -7.45 -13.30
N ILE A 306 -7.06 -6.78 -12.19
CA ILE A 306 -5.98 -5.79 -12.00
C ILE A 306 -4.95 -6.23 -10.95
N ALA A 307 -4.97 -7.50 -10.50
CA ALA A 307 -4.14 -7.98 -9.40
C ALA A 307 -2.63 -7.71 -9.60
N ASP A 308 -2.16 -7.82 -10.84
CA ASP A 308 -0.77 -7.61 -11.26
C ASP A 308 -0.65 -6.47 -12.30
N ALA A 309 -1.48 -5.43 -12.21
CA ALA A 309 -1.66 -4.43 -13.27
C ALA A 309 -0.41 -3.63 -13.72
N LEU A 310 0.65 -3.62 -12.91
CA LEU A 310 1.96 -3.05 -13.28
C LEU A 310 2.84 -4.02 -14.10
N LEU A 311 2.51 -5.31 -14.10
CA LEU A 311 3.28 -6.40 -14.72
C LEU A 311 2.53 -7.03 -15.92
N VAL A 312 1.20 -7.10 -15.85
CA VAL A 312 0.32 -7.73 -16.83
C VAL A 312 -0.84 -6.80 -17.17
N ARG A 313 -1.12 -6.63 -18.47
CA ARG A 313 -2.29 -5.86 -18.92
C ARG A 313 -3.57 -6.43 -18.29
N PRO A 314 -4.43 -5.60 -17.67
CA PRO A 314 -5.70 -6.04 -17.13
C PRO A 314 -6.57 -6.77 -18.14
N ARG A 315 -7.25 -7.83 -17.69
CA ARG A 315 -8.09 -8.71 -18.53
C ARG A 315 -9.54 -8.63 -18.08
N LEU A 316 -10.46 -8.57 -19.03
CA LEU A 316 -11.88 -8.69 -18.74
C LEU A 316 -12.19 -10.07 -18.14
N ILE A 317 -12.89 -10.09 -17.02
CA ILE A 317 -13.29 -11.30 -16.27
C ILE A 317 -14.80 -11.36 -15.99
N GLY A 318 -15.57 -10.35 -16.40
CA GLY A 318 -17.03 -10.30 -16.24
C GLY A 318 -17.64 -9.12 -16.97
N GLU A 319 -18.86 -9.28 -17.47
CA GLU A 319 -19.64 -8.21 -18.10
C GLU A 319 -21.14 -8.47 -17.87
N TRP A 320 -21.89 -7.49 -17.37
CA TRP A 320 -23.31 -7.62 -17.05
C TRP A 320 -24.13 -6.46 -17.60
N VAL A 321 -25.37 -6.75 -17.99
CA VAL A 321 -26.32 -5.75 -18.46
C VAL A 321 -27.03 -5.06 -17.28
N VAL A 322 -26.92 -3.74 -17.22
CA VAL A 322 -27.54 -2.89 -16.20
C VAL A 322 -28.76 -2.16 -16.79
N PRO A 323 -29.97 -2.33 -16.23
CA PRO A 323 -31.16 -1.63 -16.68
C PRO A 323 -31.30 -0.28 -15.97
N LEU A 324 -30.96 0.79 -16.67
CA LEU A 324 -31.05 2.16 -16.16
C LEU A 324 -32.50 2.59 -15.84
N PRO A 325 -32.70 3.58 -14.95
CA PRO A 325 -34.02 4.10 -14.65
C PRO A 325 -34.53 4.98 -15.79
N VAL A 326 -35.85 5.12 -15.87
CA VAL A 326 -36.53 5.89 -16.93
C VAL A 326 -37.46 6.95 -16.33
N SER A 327 -37.59 8.06 -17.05
CA SER A 327 -38.56 9.12 -16.76
C SER A 327 -40.01 8.65 -17.01
N LYS A 328 -40.99 9.50 -16.65
CA LYS A 328 -42.41 9.28 -16.97
C LYS A 328 -42.76 9.28 -18.48
N LYS A 329 -41.78 9.58 -19.35
CA LYS A 329 -41.89 9.51 -20.81
C LYS A 329 -41.08 8.35 -21.40
N ASP A 330 -40.62 7.42 -20.56
CA ASP A 330 -39.74 6.31 -20.89
C ASP A 330 -38.31 6.72 -21.36
N ASN A 331 -37.96 8.01 -21.42
CA ASN A 331 -36.57 8.46 -21.59
C ASN A 331 -35.69 7.95 -20.44
N THR A 332 -34.63 7.23 -20.78
CA THR A 332 -33.56 6.76 -19.90
C THR A 332 -32.88 7.92 -19.18
N ARG A 333 -32.50 7.70 -17.92
CA ARG A 333 -31.54 8.51 -17.19
C ARG A 333 -30.19 7.79 -17.25
N ALA A 334 -29.20 8.45 -17.83
CA ALA A 334 -27.83 7.98 -17.85
C ALA A 334 -27.33 7.64 -16.43
N ALA A 335 -26.43 6.67 -16.32
CA ALA A 335 -25.56 6.58 -15.16
C ALA A 335 -24.57 7.75 -15.16
N SER A 336 -24.04 8.09 -13.99
CA SER A 336 -22.95 9.07 -13.84
C SER A 336 -21.84 8.56 -12.90
N GLU A 337 -22.12 7.56 -12.05
CA GLU A 337 -21.10 6.95 -11.18
C GLU A 337 -21.50 5.54 -10.76
N VAL A 338 -20.53 4.70 -10.38
CA VAL A 338 -20.74 3.39 -9.75
C VAL A 338 -19.84 3.21 -8.52
N HIS A 339 -20.39 2.66 -7.43
CA HIS A 339 -19.61 2.32 -6.24
C HIS A 339 -19.99 0.96 -5.66
N LEU A 340 -19.02 0.07 -5.45
CA LEU A 340 -19.27 -1.23 -4.82
C LEU A 340 -19.61 -1.04 -3.34
N VAL A 341 -20.72 -1.63 -2.88
CA VAL A 341 -21.18 -1.62 -1.48
C VAL A 341 -21.35 -3.03 -0.89
N GLY A 342 -21.09 -4.08 -1.67
CA GLY A 342 -21.08 -5.46 -1.21
C GLY A 342 -20.77 -6.43 -2.34
N ASP A 343 -20.65 -7.72 -2.02
CA ASP A 343 -20.42 -8.79 -3.00
C ASP A 343 -21.51 -8.81 -4.09
N GLY A 344 -21.16 -8.34 -5.30
CA GLY A 344 -22.07 -8.15 -6.43
C GLY A 344 -23.11 -7.03 -6.28
N ILE A 345 -22.99 -6.16 -5.26
CA ILE A 345 -23.92 -5.05 -5.00
C ILE A 345 -23.24 -3.70 -5.18
N PHE A 346 -23.84 -2.84 -6.00
CA PHE A 346 -23.34 -1.52 -6.36
C PHE A 346 -24.35 -0.43 -6.03
N LEU A 347 -23.87 0.76 -5.69
CA LEU A 347 -24.60 2.01 -5.89
C LEU A 347 -24.34 2.49 -7.32
N VAL A 348 -25.36 3.01 -8.00
CA VAL A 348 -25.23 3.74 -9.26
C VAL A 348 -25.97 5.06 -9.15
N LEU A 349 -25.27 6.16 -9.45
CA LEU A 349 -25.85 7.48 -9.54
C LEU A 349 -26.50 7.65 -10.91
N ALA A 350 -27.76 8.09 -10.95
CA ALA A 350 -28.46 8.45 -12.18
C ALA A 350 -29.32 9.70 -11.96
N ARG A 351 -29.34 10.59 -12.95
CA ARG A 351 -29.88 11.96 -12.80
C ARG A 351 -30.54 12.52 -14.06
N ASP A 352 -31.25 13.63 -13.91
CA ASP A 352 -31.72 14.49 -15.00
C ASP A 352 -30.94 15.81 -15.11
N GLY A 353 -31.15 16.53 -16.22
CA GLY A 353 -30.50 17.82 -16.53
C GLY A 353 -31.13 19.04 -15.86
N ASP A 354 -31.94 18.82 -14.82
CA ASP A 354 -32.77 19.84 -14.19
C ASP A 354 -32.23 20.17 -12.79
N GLY A 355 -32.21 21.47 -12.44
CA GLY A 355 -31.63 22.05 -11.23
C GLY A 355 -31.00 23.43 -11.49
N HIS A 356 -30.14 23.91 -10.59
CA HIS A 356 -29.35 25.12 -10.83
C HIS A 356 -28.34 24.88 -11.97
N GLY A 357 -28.24 25.81 -12.92
CA GLY A 357 -27.48 25.62 -14.17
C GLY A 357 -28.20 24.80 -15.26
N GLY A 358 -29.33 24.15 -14.96
CA GLY A 358 -30.04 23.24 -15.88
C GLY A 358 -31.18 23.86 -16.70
N ASP A 359 -31.88 23.01 -17.46
CA ASP A 359 -32.97 23.38 -18.38
C ASP A 359 -34.27 23.81 -17.65
N ASP A 360 -34.72 23.03 -16.66
CA ASP A 360 -35.73 23.44 -15.67
C ASP A 360 -35.10 23.55 -14.27
N ALA A 361 -35.65 24.40 -13.44
CA ALA A 361 -35.25 24.52 -12.04
C ALA A 361 -35.72 23.31 -11.20
N LYS A 362 -36.72 22.53 -11.65
CA LYS A 362 -37.25 21.40 -10.88
C LYS A 362 -36.80 20.04 -11.42
N SER A 363 -35.84 19.43 -10.72
CA SER A 363 -35.44 18.03 -10.92
C SER A 363 -36.57 17.06 -10.59
N SER A 364 -36.63 15.99 -11.39
CA SER A 364 -37.59 14.89 -11.30
C SER A 364 -36.94 13.55 -10.92
N TYR A 365 -35.63 13.43 -11.10
CA TYR A 365 -34.84 12.24 -10.79
C TYR A 365 -33.38 12.62 -10.49
N LYS A 366 -32.93 12.31 -9.28
CA LYS A 366 -31.52 12.44 -8.87
C LYS A 366 -31.28 11.46 -7.72
N GLN A 367 -30.77 10.27 -8.02
CA GLN A 367 -30.70 9.18 -7.04
C GLN A 367 -29.42 8.35 -7.15
N ALA A 368 -28.90 7.91 -6.00
CA ALA A 368 -27.92 6.84 -5.92
C ALA A 368 -28.66 5.54 -5.54
N ASP A 369 -28.82 4.66 -6.53
CA ASP A 369 -29.69 3.49 -6.48
C ASP A 369 -28.89 2.19 -6.40
N LEU A 370 -29.48 1.12 -5.87
CA LEU A 370 -28.79 -0.16 -5.67
C LEU A 370 -28.96 -1.09 -6.87
N ILE A 371 -27.88 -1.77 -7.25
CA ILE A 371 -27.84 -2.78 -8.30
C ILE A 371 -27.28 -4.10 -7.77
N ASP A 372 -27.90 -5.23 -8.12
CA ASP A 372 -27.44 -6.59 -7.81
C ASP A 372 -27.20 -7.40 -9.10
N ILE A 373 -25.95 -7.82 -9.34
CA ILE A 373 -25.54 -8.66 -10.49
C ILE A 373 -25.61 -10.16 -10.22
N LYS A 374 -25.91 -10.61 -8.99
CA LYS A 374 -25.82 -12.02 -8.57
C LYS A 374 -26.65 -13.01 -9.39
N ASN A 375 -27.77 -12.54 -9.94
CA ASN A 375 -28.65 -13.33 -10.82
C ASN A 375 -28.62 -12.85 -12.28
N ALA A 376 -27.76 -11.88 -12.62
CA ALA A 376 -27.62 -11.39 -13.98
C ALA A 376 -26.85 -12.40 -14.85
N THR A 377 -27.15 -12.42 -16.15
CA THR A 377 -26.33 -13.16 -17.12
C THR A 377 -24.99 -12.44 -17.26
N ASP A 378 -23.91 -13.12 -16.94
CA ASP A 378 -22.56 -12.71 -17.31
C ASP A 378 -22.36 -12.99 -18.81
N ILE A 379 -22.07 -11.94 -19.58
CA ILE A 379 -21.98 -11.96 -21.05
C ILE A 379 -20.54 -11.82 -21.57
N HIS A 380 -19.52 -11.76 -20.72
CA HIS A 380 -18.14 -11.59 -21.17
C HIS A 380 -17.66 -12.74 -22.07
N GLY A 381 -16.87 -12.43 -23.10
CA GLY A 381 -16.30 -13.44 -24.00
C GLY A 381 -17.35 -14.18 -24.83
N THR A 382 -18.56 -13.63 -24.95
CA THR A 382 -19.64 -14.20 -25.76
C THR A 382 -19.74 -13.50 -27.13
N GLN A 383 -20.84 -13.71 -27.85
CA GLN A 383 -21.11 -12.99 -29.09
C GLN A 383 -21.36 -11.49 -28.88
N PHE A 384 -21.80 -11.10 -27.66
CA PHE A 384 -22.22 -9.73 -27.31
C PHE A 384 -21.05 -8.75 -27.16
N ASP A 385 -19.81 -9.24 -27.15
CA ASP A 385 -18.55 -8.49 -27.22
C ASP A 385 -18.30 -7.86 -28.61
N ASP A 386 -19.04 -8.29 -29.65
CA ASP A 386 -18.99 -7.74 -31.01
C ASP A 386 -20.27 -6.94 -31.33
N PRO A 387 -20.17 -5.70 -31.86
CA PRO A 387 -21.34 -4.87 -32.15
C PRO A 387 -22.28 -5.45 -33.23
N ALA A 388 -21.91 -6.52 -33.92
CA ALA A 388 -22.82 -7.28 -34.79
C ALA A 388 -23.91 -8.05 -34.02
N HIS A 389 -23.75 -8.27 -32.71
CA HIS A 389 -24.73 -8.94 -31.84
C HIS A 389 -25.09 -8.01 -30.67
N PRO A 390 -26.04 -7.08 -30.84
CA PRO A 390 -26.46 -6.19 -29.77
C PRO A 390 -27.16 -6.95 -28.64
N ILE A 391 -27.01 -6.47 -27.40
CA ILE A 391 -27.71 -7.00 -26.22
C ILE A 391 -29.19 -6.59 -26.19
N ALA A 392 -29.53 -5.47 -26.85
CA ALA A 392 -30.90 -4.98 -26.98
C ALA A 392 -31.09 -4.34 -28.36
N ILE A 393 -32.26 -4.48 -28.98
CA ILE A 393 -32.56 -3.81 -30.26
C ILE A 393 -33.72 -2.86 -30.04
N ASN A 394 -33.50 -1.56 -30.25
CA ASN A 394 -34.49 -0.50 -30.00
C ASN A 394 -35.13 -0.63 -28.60
N GLY A 395 -34.30 -0.76 -27.55
CA GLY A 395 -34.75 -0.92 -26.17
C GLY A 395 -35.38 -2.28 -25.82
N THR A 396 -35.40 -3.25 -26.75
CA THR A 396 -35.86 -4.62 -26.48
C THR A 396 -34.67 -5.53 -26.22
N LEU A 397 -34.46 -5.92 -24.96
CA LEU A 397 -33.38 -6.83 -24.52
C LEU A 397 -33.50 -8.22 -25.18
N ASP A 398 -32.37 -8.83 -25.52
CA ASP A 398 -32.30 -10.22 -25.97
C ASP A 398 -32.80 -11.19 -24.90
N GLY A 399 -33.69 -12.11 -25.28
CA GLY A 399 -34.37 -13.02 -24.36
C GLY A 399 -33.47 -14.08 -23.68
N SER A 400 -32.19 -14.17 -24.04
CA SER A 400 -31.19 -14.98 -23.33
C SER A 400 -30.51 -14.26 -22.16
N ILE A 401 -30.67 -12.93 -22.06
CA ILE A 401 -30.02 -12.09 -21.05
C ILE A 401 -30.99 -11.84 -19.89
N THR A 402 -30.54 -12.16 -18.67
CA THR A 402 -31.15 -11.65 -17.44
C THR A 402 -30.36 -10.40 -17.03
N PRO A 403 -30.96 -9.21 -17.01
CA PRO A 403 -30.26 -7.99 -16.58
C PRO A 403 -30.12 -7.98 -15.05
N ALA A 404 -29.22 -7.13 -14.55
CA ALA A 404 -29.05 -6.87 -13.13
C ALA A 404 -30.36 -6.36 -12.48
N THR A 405 -30.55 -6.66 -11.20
CA THR A 405 -31.69 -6.11 -10.45
C THR A 405 -31.38 -4.67 -10.08
N TYR A 406 -32.29 -3.73 -10.34
CA TYR A 406 -32.14 -2.29 -10.04
C TYR A 406 -33.21 -1.85 -9.04
N LEU A 407 -32.83 -1.11 -8.00
CA LEU A 407 -33.71 -0.74 -6.87
C LEU A 407 -33.40 0.67 -6.36
N SER A 408 -34.38 1.58 -6.38
CA SER A 408 -34.14 2.94 -5.91
C SER A 408 -33.82 3.02 -4.41
N PHE A 409 -32.88 3.89 -4.01
CA PHE A 409 -32.37 3.90 -2.63
C PHE A 409 -32.15 5.30 -2.02
N VAL A 410 -31.14 6.07 -2.45
CA VAL A 410 -30.86 7.41 -1.92
C VAL A 410 -31.40 8.46 -2.88
N ASN A 411 -32.50 9.12 -2.51
CA ASN A 411 -33.06 10.24 -3.25
C ASN A 411 -32.39 11.56 -2.84
N LEU A 412 -31.61 12.17 -3.74
CA LEU A 412 -30.92 13.44 -3.48
C LEU A 412 -31.89 14.63 -3.50
N ILE A 413 -33.04 14.51 -4.16
CA ILE A 413 -34.06 15.57 -4.31
C ILE A 413 -35.27 15.35 -3.39
N ASP A 414 -35.07 14.80 -2.18
CA ASP A 414 -36.13 14.74 -1.18
C ASP A 414 -36.38 16.13 -0.57
N ASP A 415 -37.55 16.70 -0.85
CA ASP A 415 -37.94 18.05 -0.40
C ASP A 415 -37.83 18.23 1.14
N THR A 416 -37.97 17.17 1.93
CA THR A 416 -37.84 17.23 3.40
C THR A 416 -36.37 17.26 3.82
N GLN A 417 -35.52 16.44 3.20
CA GLN A 417 -34.09 16.44 3.45
C GLN A 417 -33.43 17.75 3.00
N LEU A 418 -33.75 18.25 1.80
CA LEU A 418 -33.20 19.51 1.31
C LEU A 418 -33.58 20.69 2.22
N ALA A 419 -34.85 20.79 2.61
CA ALA A 419 -35.32 21.86 3.48
C ALA A 419 -34.65 21.85 4.87
N ARG A 420 -34.20 20.69 5.38
CA ARG A 420 -33.42 20.61 6.64
C ARG A 420 -32.07 21.34 6.55
N PHE A 421 -31.51 21.51 5.36
CA PHE A 421 -30.21 22.14 5.10
C PHE A 421 -30.34 23.49 4.35
N GLY A 422 -31.53 24.09 4.34
CA GLY A 422 -31.76 25.37 3.66
C GLY A 422 -31.64 25.30 2.13
N VAL A 423 -31.65 24.11 1.54
CA VAL A 423 -31.61 23.85 0.09
C VAL A 423 -33.03 23.52 -0.40
N HIS A 424 -33.31 23.66 -1.69
CA HIS A 424 -34.60 23.25 -2.27
C HIS A 424 -34.48 22.71 -3.71
N ASN A 425 -35.57 22.12 -4.21
CA ASN A 425 -35.71 21.63 -5.58
C ASN A 425 -36.89 22.32 -6.29
N GLY A 426 -36.58 23.18 -7.26
CA GLY A 426 -37.55 23.97 -8.02
C GLY A 426 -37.30 25.47 -7.97
N LYS A 427 -38.38 26.26 -7.91
CA LYS A 427 -38.29 27.73 -7.88
C LYS A 427 -38.34 28.23 -6.44
N PRO A 428 -37.63 29.32 -6.08
CA PRO A 428 -36.91 30.26 -6.94
C PRO A 428 -35.54 29.77 -7.47
N VAL A 429 -35.06 30.32 -8.58
CA VAL A 429 -33.68 30.07 -9.03
C VAL A 429 -32.77 31.03 -8.25
N ASP A 430 -32.04 30.50 -7.28
CA ASP A 430 -31.08 31.20 -6.42
C ASP A 430 -29.98 30.24 -5.93
N GLN A 431 -29.03 30.75 -5.13
CA GLN A 431 -27.90 29.97 -4.58
C GLN A 431 -28.31 28.77 -3.69
N THR A 432 -29.59 28.65 -3.33
CA THR A 432 -30.12 27.56 -2.49
C THR A 432 -30.85 26.49 -3.29
N LEU A 433 -30.93 26.64 -4.62
CA LEU A 433 -31.40 25.60 -5.52
C LEU A 433 -30.32 24.52 -5.68
N ILE A 434 -30.70 23.24 -5.55
CA ILE A 434 -29.82 22.11 -5.85
C ILE A 434 -29.34 22.12 -7.31
N ASP A 435 -28.04 21.86 -7.52
CA ASP A 435 -27.44 21.88 -8.86
C ASP A 435 -28.02 20.80 -9.80
N ALA A 436 -27.95 21.07 -11.11
CA ALA A 436 -28.52 20.19 -12.13
C ALA A 436 -27.75 18.87 -12.27
N LYS A 437 -26.42 18.94 -12.37
CA LYS A 437 -25.55 17.78 -12.52
C LYS A 437 -25.07 17.30 -11.15
N TRP A 438 -25.46 16.09 -10.75
CA TRP A 438 -24.88 15.39 -9.60
C TRP A 438 -24.35 14.06 -10.09
N GLU A 439 -23.04 13.91 -10.07
CA GLU A 439 -22.37 12.92 -10.92
C GLU A 439 -21.26 12.17 -10.20
N SER A 440 -20.88 12.59 -8.99
CA SER A 440 -19.83 11.94 -8.20
C SER A 440 -20.33 11.38 -6.87
N LEU A 441 -19.82 10.20 -6.48
CA LEU A 441 -20.07 9.54 -5.18
C LEU A 441 -18.75 9.20 -4.47
N ALA A 442 -18.74 9.13 -3.14
CA ALA A 442 -17.69 8.41 -2.39
C ALA A 442 -18.21 7.88 -1.04
N LEU A 443 -17.55 6.85 -0.50
CA LEU A 443 -17.98 6.15 0.71
C LEU A 443 -16.98 6.33 1.86
N ALA A 444 -17.48 6.57 3.07
CA ALA A 444 -16.70 6.57 4.30
C ALA A 444 -17.45 5.86 5.44
N PRO A 445 -16.80 5.19 6.39
CA PRO A 445 -17.48 4.61 7.55
C PRO A 445 -17.96 5.69 8.54
N CYS A 446 -19.11 5.52 9.18
CA CYS A 446 -19.58 6.45 10.22
C CYS A 446 -18.85 6.30 11.57
N PHE A 447 -18.04 5.24 11.73
CA PHE A 447 -17.37 4.89 12.98
C PHE A 447 -18.28 4.96 14.22
N ASP A 448 -19.52 4.47 14.07
CA ASP A 448 -20.52 4.37 15.13
C ASP A 448 -20.53 2.95 15.71
N ALA A 449 -20.29 2.82 17.01
CA ALA A 449 -20.29 1.53 17.70
C ALA A 449 -21.71 0.97 17.91
N GLU A 450 -22.73 1.82 17.95
CA GLU A 450 -24.14 1.38 17.98
C GLU A 450 -24.62 0.95 16.60
N PHE A 451 -23.98 1.43 15.53
CA PHE A 451 -24.31 1.12 14.14
C PHE A 451 -23.06 0.79 13.29
N PRO A 452 -22.43 -0.39 13.51
CA PRO A 452 -21.18 -0.79 12.86
C PRO A 452 -21.37 -1.28 11.41
N ASP A 453 -22.47 -0.90 10.76
CA ASP A 453 -22.76 -1.15 9.35
C ASP A 453 -23.15 0.16 8.63
N ASP A 454 -23.06 1.31 9.32
CA ASP A 454 -23.37 2.63 8.80
C ASP A 454 -22.17 3.26 8.07
N PHE A 455 -22.44 3.83 6.90
CA PHE A 455 -21.51 4.61 6.09
C PHE A 455 -22.09 5.98 5.73
N PHE A 456 -21.20 6.94 5.52
CA PHE A 456 -21.48 8.19 4.84
C PHE A 456 -21.33 7.98 3.33
N LEU A 457 -22.35 8.41 2.60
CA LEU A 457 -22.30 8.60 1.15
C LEU A 457 -22.06 10.08 0.89
N PHE A 458 -20.82 10.43 0.56
CA PHE A 458 -20.47 11.71 -0.02
C PHE A 458 -20.96 11.75 -1.45
N THR A 459 -21.46 12.89 -1.87
CA THR A 459 -21.94 13.16 -3.23
C THR A 459 -21.52 14.58 -3.61
N ALA A 460 -21.21 14.81 -4.88
CA ALA A 460 -20.83 16.13 -5.39
C ALA A 460 -21.51 16.45 -6.72
N ALA A 461 -21.68 17.75 -6.95
CA ALA A 461 -22.20 18.31 -8.18
C ALA A 461 -21.08 18.66 -9.18
N ASP A 462 -21.40 18.52 -10.47
CA ASP A 462 -20.71 19.28 -11.51
C ASP A 462 -21.35 20.65 -11.65
N ASN A 463 -20.52 21.66 -11.91
CA ASN A 463 -20.98 23.00 -12.22
C ASN A 463 -20.72 23.41 -13.67
N ASP A 464 -20.23 22.52 -14.55
CA ASP A 464 -19.94 22.82 -15.96
C ASP A 464 -18.93 23.99 -16.16
N PHE A 465 -18.11 24.31 -15.14
CA PHE A 465 -17.32 25.54 -15.06
C PHE A 465 -18.17 26.84 -15.15
N ILE A 466 -19.47 26.80 -14.84
CA ILE A 466 -20.41 27.92 -14.94
C ILE A 466 -20.11 28.96 -13.84
N SER A 467 -19.34 29.98 -14.22
CA SER A 467 -19.08 31.16 -13.39
C SER A 467 -19.15 32.45 -14.20
N THR A 468 -19.65 33.52 -13.58
CA THR A 468 -19.60 34.89 -14.12
C THR A 468 -18.20 35.52 -14.05
N HIS A 469 -17.28 34.91 -13.27
CA HIS A 469 -15.92 35.39 -13.03
C HIS A 469 -14.87 34.27 -13.23
N GLY A 470 -15.15 33.31 -14.10
CA GLY A 470 -14.27 32.17 -14.33
C GLY A 470 -12.96 32.53 -15.05
N VAL A 471 -11.96 31.68 -14.91
CA VAL A 471 -10.66 31.76 -15.60
C VAL A 471 -10.35 30.39 -16.21
N SER A 472 -9.90 30.35 -17.46
CA SER A 472 -9.43 29.12 -18.09
C SER A 472 -8.26 29.38 -19.04
N LEU A 473 -7.21 28.58 -18.89
CA LEU A 473 -5.90 28.75 -19.54
C LEU A 473 -5.36 30.17 -19.36
N GLY A 474 -5.55 30.73 -18.15
CA GLY A 474 -5.18 32.10 -17.79
C GLY A 474 -6.01 33.21 -18.47
N LYS A 475 -7.12 32.90 -19.14
CA LYS A 475 -8.05 33.87 -19.75
C LYS A 475 -9.34 33.95 -18.95
N PRO A 476 -9.83 35.14 -18.58
CA PRO A 476 -11.13 35.28 -17.93
C PRO A 476 -12.27 34.99 -18.91
N PHE A 477 -13.34 34.36 -18.43
CA PHE A 477 -14.60 34.12 -19.13
C PHE A 477 -15.80 34.49 -18.23
N ASN A 478 -17.01 34.48 -18.80
CA ASN A 478 -18.25 34.73 -18.06
C ASN A 478 -19.39 33.89 -18.66
N ALA A 479 -19.88 32.93 -17.89
CA ALA A 479 -20.95 31.99 -18.27
C ALA A 479 -22.38 32.57 -18.09
N GLY A 480 -22.52 33.80 -17.60
CA GLY A 480 -23.81 34.46 -17.36
C GLY A 480 -24.53 34.05 -16.06
N LEU A 481 -24.07 32.98 -15.39
CA LEU A 481 -24.56 32.47 -14.11
C LEU A 481 -23.36 32.04 -13.25
N ASP A 482 -23.56 31.98 -11.93
CA ASP A 482 -22.65 31.33 -10.99
C ASP A 482 -23.34 30.09 -10.42
N VAL A 483 -22.78 28.91 -10.71
CA VAL A 483 -23.17 27.64 -10.12
C VAL A 483 -22.01 27.20 -9.23
N ASP A 484 -22.24 27.19 -7.92
CA ASP A 484 -21.23 26.75 -6.95
C ASP A 484 -21.13 25.22 -6.95
N ASN A 485 -19.99 24.66 -6.56
CA ASN A 485 -19.82 23.21 -6.50
C ASN A 485 -20.43 22.65 -5.21
N GLN A 486 -21.68 22.21 -5.26
CA GLN A 486 -22.36 21.65 -4.09
C GLN A 486 -21.87 20.24 -3.72
N PHE A 487 -21.91 19.95 -2.42
CA PHE A 487 -21.64 18.65 -1.83
C PHE A 487 -22.73 18.30 -0.83
N MET A 488 -23.16 17.03 -0.83
CA MET A 488 -24.12 16.48 0.12
C MET A 488 -23.56 15.20 0.71
N VAL A 489 -23.77 14.99 2.02
CA VAL A 489 -23.37 13.76 2.72
C VAL A 489 -24.60 13.12 3.34
N PHE A 490 -24.96 11.93 2.87
CA PHE A 490 -26.02 11.10 3.45
C PHE A 490 -25.42 10.08 4.42
N ARG A 491 -26.22 9.61 5.39
CA ARG A 491 -25.87 8.45 6.22
C ARG A 491 -26.76 7.27 5.84
N ALA A 492 -26.17 6.12 5.54
CA ALA A 492 -26.88 4.92 5.09
C ALA A 492 -26.27 3.64 5.69
N SER A 493 -26.97 2.50 5.63
CA SER A 493 -26.48 1.23 6.21
C SER A 493 -27.10 -0.05 5.64
N ASP A 494 -26.48 -1.18 5.96
CA ASP A 494 -26.99 -2.55 5.76
C ASP A 494 -27.54 -3.09 7.11
N ALA A 495 -28.86 -3.26 7.21
CA ALA A 495 -29.56 -3.44 8.48
C ALA A 495 -29.58 -4.91 8.99
N ARG A 496 -28.50 -5.26 9.69
CA ARG A 496 -28.35 -6.22 10.81
C ARG A 496 -29.35 -7.38 11.00
N VAL A 497 -28.83 -8.60 10.92
CA VAL A 497 -29.27 -9.78 11.69
C VAL A 497 -28.06 -10.43 12.39
N TRP A 498 -28.17 -10.71 13.69
CA TRP A 498 -27.13 -11.43 14.46
C TRP A 498 -27.21 -12.96 14.26
N GLN A 499 -26.23 -13.57 13.58
CA GLN A 499 -25.75 -14.93 13.92
C GLN A 499 -24.34 -15.24 13.37
N VAL A 500 -23.67 -16.23 13.97
CA VAL A 500 -22.23 -16.52 13.82
C VAL A 500 -21.93 -17.48 12.66
N GLY A 501 -20.97 -17.14 11.80
CA GLY A 501 -20.43 -17.99 10.72
C GLY A 501 -19.03 -17.50 10.24
N PRO A 502 -18.19 -18.33 9.61
CA PRO A 502 -16.73 -18.19 9.73
C PRO A 502 -15.98 -17.43 8.60
N SER A 503 -16.65 -16.68 7.71
CA SER A 503 -15.95 -16.03 6.58
C SER A 503 -16.72 -14.86 5.93
N HIS A 504 -16.18 -13.64 6.11
CA HIS A 504 -16.42 -12.36 5.40
C HIS A 504 -17.68 -11.52 5.66
N VAL A 505 -17.42 -10.26 6.07
CA VAL A 505 -18.08 -8.99 5.68
C VAL A 505 -17.01 -7.90 5.86
N ASP A 506 -16.86 -6.96 4.91
CA ASP A 506 -15.99 -5.78 5.05
C ASP A 506 -16.81 -4.48 5.09
N ILE A 507 -16.81 -3.84 6.26
CA ILE A 507 -17.01 -2.38 6.42
C ILE A 507 -16.00 -1.94 7.50
N TYR A 508 -15.26 -0.86 7.26
CA TYR A 508 -14.08 -0.49 8.06
C TYR A 508 -14.46 0.25 9.37
N PHE A 509 -14.07 -0.25 10.56
CA PHE A 509 -14.38 0.41 11.83
C PHE A 509 -13.22 0.51 12.85
N GLN A 510 -12.64 1.70 12.96
CA GLN A 510 -12.42 2.44 14.23
C GLN A 510 -11.93 3.87 13.89
N GLN A 511 -12.48 4.93 14.47
CA GLN A 511 -12.22 5.49 15.83
C GLN A 511 -13.27 6.60 16.16
N PRO A 512 -13.28 7.36 17.28
CA PRO A 512 -12.31 7.48 18.38
C PRO A 512 -12.97 7.47 19.78
N ASP A 513 -12.21 7.86 20.81
CA ASP A 513 -12.77 8.58 21.95
C ASP A 513 -11.84 9.74 22.39
N GLU A 514 -12.45 10.83 22.87
CA GLU A 514 -11.95 12.15 23.30
C GLU A 514 -10.49 12.65 23.14
N ARG A 515 -10.37 13.89 22.62
CA ARG A 515 -9.32 14.87 22.87
C ARG A 515 -9.80 16.31 22.63
N LEU A 516 -9.75 17.14 23.67
CA LEU A 516 -9.85 18.60 23.58
C LEU A 516 -8.56 19.23 23.01
N ASP A 517 -8.71 20.45 22.50
CA ASP A 517 -7.71 21.30 21.87
C ASP A 517 -6.53 21.80 22.72
N LEU A 518 -5.58 22.42 22.00
CA LEU A 518 -4.50 23.38 22.38
C LEU A 518 -3.06 22.82 22.38
N PRO A 519 -2.05 23.65 22.01
CA PRO A 519 -1.92 24.40 20.77
C PRO A 519 -0.64 24.00 20.00
N VAL A 520 -0.57 24.27 18.69
CA VAL A 520 0.58 23.93 17.83
C VAL A 520 1.81 24.78 18.16
N PRO A 521 3.00 24.19 18.42
CA PRO A 521 4.27 24.90 18.32
C PRO A 521 4.75 24.94 16.87
N GLU A 522 5.17 26.12 16.38
CA GLU A 522 5.87 26.23 15.10
C GLU A 522 7.14 25.37 15.11
N VAL A 523 7.22 24.39 14.21
CA VAL A 523 8.46 23.67 13.90
C VAL A 523 8.90 24.13 12.52
N GLY A 524 10.00 24.88 12.47
CA GLY A 524 10.55 25.44 11.24
C GLY A 524 10.98 24.37 10.24
N GLU A 525 10.98 24.75 8.96
CA GLU A 525 11.27 23.91 7.81
C GLU A 525 12.54 23.05 7.99
N VAL A 526 12.36 21.74 8.06
CA VAL A 526 13.45 20.79 7.78
C VAL A 526 13.42 20.52 6.28
N SER A 527 14.28 21.23 5.55
CA SER A 527 14.53 20.96 4.13
C SER A 527 15.13 19.56 3.97
N SER A 528 14.29 18.57 3.68
CA SER A 528 14.74 17.29 3.17
C SER A 528 15.13 17.46 1.70
N THR A 529 16.43 17.60 1.45
CA THR A 529 16.99 17.44 0.10
C THR A 529 16.52 16.13 -0.48
N ARG A 530 15.68 16.19 -1.52
CA ARG A 530 15.26 15.01 -2.30
C ARG A 530 16.51 14.31 -2.83
N ILE A 531 16.56 12.99 -2.70
CA ILE A 531 17.44 12.15 -3.52
C ILE A 531 16.67 11.87 -4.81
N GLU A 532 16.54 12.92 -5.63
CA GLU A 532 16.37 12.75 -7.07
C GLU A 532 17.75 12.38 -7.67
N ASP A 533 17.75 11.80 -8.88
CA ASP A 533 18.94 11.29 -9.59
C ASP A 533 19.65 10.07 -8.97
N LEU A 534 19.06 8.86 -9.14
CA LEU A 534 19.83 7.60 -9.39
C LEU A 534 18.99 6.38 -9.86
N TYR A 535 17.87 6.58 -10.56
CA TYR A 535 17.11 5.47 -11.16
C TYR A 535 17.75 4.98 -12.47
N PHE A 536 18.68 4.05 -12.36
CA PHE A 536 19.13 3.23 -13.50
C PHE A 536 18.18 2.05 -13.70
N HIS A 537 17.27 2.14 -14.67
CA HIS A 537 16.56 0.96 -15.18
C HIS A 537 17.55 0.00 -15.87
N THR A 538 18.07 -0.98 -15.14
CA THR A 538 18.65 -2.19 -15.75
C THR A 538 17.58 -3.27 -15.86
N THR A 539 16.91 -3.32 -17.01
CA THR A 539 16.11 -4.47 -17.43
C THR A 539 16.94 -5.75 -17.33
N GLY A 540 16.46 -6.77 -16.59
CA GLY A 540 16.95 -8.15 -16.62
C GLY A 540 18.48 -8.30 -16.63
N GLY A 541 19.14 -8.05 -15.51
CA GLY A 541 20.59 -8.20 -15.40
C GLY A 541 21.01 -9.67 -15.46
N ASP A 542 21.48 -10.13 -16.64
CA ASP A 542 21.87 -11.51 -16.98
C ASP A 542 22.14 -12.41 -15.77
N ILE A 543 21.13 -13.20 -15.38
CA ILE A 543 21.23 -14.14 -14.25
C ILE A 543 21.99 -15.42 -14.61
N GLY A 544 22.50 -15.55 -15.85
CA GLY A 544 23.35 -16.65 -16.28
C GLY A 544 24.81 -16.54 -15.79
N SER A 545 25.22 -15.40 -15.24
CA SER A 545 26.58 -15.20 -14.69
C SER A 545 26.57 -14.31 -13.43
N LEU A 546 27.06 -14.84 -12.32
CA LEU A 546 27.26 -14.11 -11.08
C LEU A 546 28.26 -12.94 -11.25
N ALA A 547 29.29 -13.14 -12.07
CA ALA A 547 30.32 -12.13 -12.33
C ALA A 547 29.77 -10.95 -13.13
N ASN A 548 28.99 -11.22 -14.19
CA ASN A 548 28.54 -10.19 -15.13
C ASN A 548 27.15 -9.60 -14.82
N SER A 549 26.34 -10.24 -13.97
CA SER A 549 25.01 -9.74 -13.62
C SER A 549 25.04 -8.33 -13.02
N THR A 550 24.26 -7.42 -13.63
CA THR A 550 24.08 -6.05 -13.14
C THR A 550 23.12 -5.96 -11.95
N TYR A 551 22.39 -7.03 -11.64
CA TYR A 551 21.45 -7.07 -10.52
C TYR A 551 22.15 -6.69 -9.20
N HIS A 552 23.31 -7.30 -8.93
CA HIS A 552 24.09 -7.02 -7.71
C HIS A 552 24.84 -5.68 -7.69
N ALA A 553 24.42 -4.69 -8.49
CA ALA A 553 24.95 -3.33 -8.53
C ALA A 553 24.03 -2.27 -7.89
N VAL A 554 22.75 -2.58 -7.66
CA VAL A 554 21.74 -1.65 -7.12
C VAL A 554 20.92 -2.28 -5.98
N TYR A 555 20.22 -1.45 -5.21
CA TYR A 555 19.17 -1.91 -4.30
C TYR A 555 17.87 -2.05 -5.09
N HIS A 556 17.05 -3.04 -4.73
CA HIS A 556 15.84 -3.41 -5.45
C HIS A 556 14.60 -3.26 -4.55
N PRO A 557 13.49 -2.66 -5.03
CA PRO A 557 12.20 -2.71 -4.34
C PRO A 557 11.67 -4.16 -4.29
N LEU A 558 10.64 -4.42 -3.48
CA LEU A 558 10.18 -5.79 -3.22
C LEU A 558 9.76 -6.56 -4.50
N TYR A 559 9.09 -5.90 -5.45
CA TYR A 559 8.66 -6.55 -6.69
C TYR A 559 9.85 -7.02 -7.56
N GLU A 560 10.90 -6.19 -7.73
CA GLU A 560 12.11 -6.61 -8.47
C GLU A 560 12.85 -7.77 -7.78
N ILE A 561 12.68 -7.91 -6.45
CA ILE A 561 13.20 -9.05 -5.68
C ILE A 561 12.37 -10.32 -5.94
N GLU A 562 11.05 -10.19 -5.98
CA GLU A 562 10.13 -11.29 -6.27
C GLU A 562 10.28 -11.77 -7.72
N ASP A 563 10.40 -10.85 -8.68
CA ASP A 563 10.74 -11.14 -10.08
C ASP A 563 12.07 -11.91 -10.18
N PHE A 564 13.14 -11.42 -9.54
CA PHE A 564 14.42 -12.13 -9.51
C PHE A 564 14.30 -13.55 -8.92
N MET A 565 13.48 -13.74 -7.88
CA MET A 565 13.22 -15.07 -7.31
C MET A 565 12.48 -15.99 -8.30
N GLN A 566 11.52 -15.46 -9.06
CA GLN A 566 10.82 -16.20 -10.12
C GLN A 566 11.71 -16.50 -11.32
N GLU A 567 12.53 -15.55 -11.78
CA GLU A 567 13.53 -15.75 -12.83
C GLU A 567 14.54 -16.84 -12.44
N MET A 568 15.05 -16.79 -11.21
CA MET A 568 15.96 -17.81 -10.65
C MET A 568 15.31 -19.20 -10.60
N ALA A 569 14.04 -19.30 -10.22
CA ALA A 569 13.29 -20.56 -10.27
C ALA A 569 13.08 -21.06 -11.70
N SER A 570 12.86 -20.15 -12.65
CA SER A 570 12.57 -20.46 -14.06
C SER A 570 13.82 -20.80 -14.88
N ALA A 571 14.96 -20.15 -14.60
CA ALA A 571 16.25 -20.42 -15.23
C ALA A 571 16.93 -21.67 -14.66
N TYR A 572 16.73 -21.95 -13.37
CA TYR A 572 17.33 -23.09 -12.67
C TYR A 572 16.29 -24.05 -12.04
N PRO A 573 15.29 -24.55 -12.80
CA PRO A 573 14.14 -25.29 -12.24
C PRO A 573 14.51 -26.67 -11.66
N ASN A 574 15.69 -27.20 -12.01
CA ASN A 574 16.24 -28.42 -11.41
C ASN A 574 16.99 -28.17 -10.09
N LEU A 575 17.20 -26.90 -9.72
CA LEU A 575 17.96 -26.47 -8.54
C LEU A 575 17.10 -25.67 -7.56
N VAL A 576 16.29 -24.74 -8.06
CA VAL A 576 15.55 -23.73 -7.29
C VAL A 576 14.06 -24.04 -7.30
N GLU A 577 13.45 -24.06 -6.12
CA GLU A 577 12.00 -24.13 -5.92
C GLU A 577 11.59 -22.99 -4.97
N LEU A 578 10.54 -22.24 -5.31
CA LEU A 578 9.98 -21.24 -4.40
C LEU A 578 9.07 -21.91 -3.37
N VAL A 579 9.25 -21.54 -2.10
CA VAL A 579 8.48 -22.03 -0.96
C VAL A 579 7.82 -20.83 -0.30
N ASN A 580 6.49 -20.85 -0.22
CA ASN A 580 5.73 -19.87 0.55
C ASN A 580 5.72 -20.27 2.05
N LEU A 581 6.06 -19.32 2.93
CA LEU A 581 6.17 -19.47 4.38
C LEU A 581 4.88 -19.05 5.13
N GLY A 582 4.00 -18.32 4.45
CA GLY A 582 2.81 -17.64 4.98
C GLY A 582 2.71 -16.21 4.46
N HIS A 583 1.83 -15.42 5.07
CA HIS A 583 1.64 -14.00 4.77
C HIS A 583 2.13 -13.11 5.91
N SER A 584 2.58 -11.91 5.59
CA SER A 584 2.98 -10.87 6.52
C SER A 584 1.79 -10.24 7.28
N SER A 585 2.06 -9.21 8.07
CA SER A 585 1.03 -8.46 8.80
C SER A 585 0.07 -7.66 7.91
N GLU A 586 0.54 -7.11 6.79
CA GLU A 586 -0.25 -6.41 5.76
C GLU A 586 -0.62 -7.35 4.58
N GLY A 587 -0.38 -8.67 4.70
CA GLY A 587 -0.91 -9.68 3.78
C GLY A 587 -0.04 -10.05 2.57
N ARG A 588 1.20 -9.56 2.47
CA ARG A 588 2.16 -9.91 1.40
C ARG A 588 2.68 -11.34 1.57
N GLU A 589 2.96 -12.04 0.48
CA GLU A 589 3.56 -13.38 0.55
C GLU A 589 4.99 -13.32 1.15
N MET A 590 5.34 -14.36 1.90
CA MET A 590 6.70 -14.54 2.41
C MET A 590 7.35 -15.71 1.69
N LEU A 591 8.28 -15.43 0.78
CA LEU A 591 8.90 -16.44 -0.08
C LEU A 591 10.32 -16.81 0.36
N ALA A 592 10.69 -18.06 0.11
CA ALA A 592 12.05 -18.56 0.19
C ALA A 592 12.44 -19.35 -1.06
N MET A 593 13.69 -19.21 -1.50
CA MET A 593 14.28 -20.12 -2.49
C MET A 593 14.85 -21.35 -1.78
N ARG A 594 14.26 -22.53 -2.02
CA ARG A 594 14.91 -23.82 -1.71
C ARG A 594 15.86 -24.16 -2.86
N ILE A 595 17.15 -24.21 -2.57
CA ILE A 595 18.21 -24.52 -3.54
C ILE A 595 18.80 -25.90 -3.21
N SER A 596 18.68 -26.85 -4.14
CA SER A 596 19.08 -28.26 -4.00
C SER A 596 19.70 -28.80 -5.29
N LYS A 597 20.15 -30.06 -5.28
CA LYS A 597 20.57 -30.80 -6.48
C LYS A 597 20.04 -32.22 -6.43
N ASP A 598 19.73 -32.79 -7.59
CA ASP A 598 19.20 -34.15 -7.67
C ASP A 598 20.20 -35.18 -7.13
N ASP A 599 19.70 -36.03 -6.22
CA ASP A 599 20.41 -37.06 -5.46
C ASP A 599 20.08 -38.47 -6.01
N SER A 600 19.39 -38.54 -7.16
CA SER A 600 18.82 -39.77 -7.74
C SER A 600 19.83 -40.89 -8.00
N GLU A 601 21.06 -40.58 -8.44
CA GLU A 601 22.13 -41.57 -8.60
C GLU A 601 22.72 -42.04 -7.26
N LEU A 602 22.85 -41.15 -6.27
CA LEU A 602 23.37 -41.47 -4.93
C LEU A 602 22.39 -42.36 -4.15
N ARG A 603 21.08 -42.15 -4.33
CA ARG A 603 20.00 -42.98 -3.76
C ARG A 603 19.96 -44.43 -4.26
N LYS A 604 20.59 -44.75 -5.39
CA LYS A 604 20.76 -46.14 -5.86
C LYS A 604 21.73 -46.95 -4.98
N SER A 605 22.55 -46.28 -4.17
CA SER A 605 23.40 -46.92 -3.16
C SER A 605 22.60 -47.20 -1.88
N SER A 606 22.37 -48.48 -1.59
CA SER A 606 21.48 -48.98 -0.53
C SER A 606 21.88 -48.67 0.93
N ARG A 607 22.82 -47.73 1.15
CA ARG A 607 23.25 -47.26 2.48
C ARG A 607 22.62 -45.93 2.93
N LEU A 608 21.98 -45.17 2.04
CA LEU A 608 21.48 -43.82 2.35
C LEU A 608 19.97 -43.71 2.61
N SER A 609 19.18 -44.78 2.43
CA SER A 609 17.70 -44.74 2.49
C SER A 609 17.08 -44.40 3.84
N THR A 610 17.88 -44.19 4.89
CA THR A 610 17.45 -43.76 6.24
C THR A 610 18.02 -42.40 6.66
N VAL A 611 18.76 -41.70 5.79
CA VAL A 611 19.29 -40.36 6.08
C VAL A 611 18.16 -39.33 5.93
N LYS A 612 17.77 -38.69 7.03
CA LYS A 612 16.93 -37.49 6.98
C LYS A 612 17.70 -36.40 6.26
N LYS A 613 17.10 -35.79 5.22
CA LYS A 613 17.60 -34.56 4.61
C LYS A 613 17.99 -33.55 5.70
N ALA A 614 19.07 -32.82 5.50
CA ALA A 614 19.44 -31.68 6.32
C ALA A 614 19.08 -30.36 5.63
N GLY A 615 19.27 -29.24 6.31
CA GLY A 615 19.20 -27.93 5.66
C GLY A 615 20.17 -26.90 6.21
N PHE A 616 20.40 -25.86 5.42
CA PHE A 616 21.16 -24.66 5.75
C PHE A 616 20.28 -23.44 5.43
N VAL A 617 19.96 -22.62 6.43
CA VAL A 617 19.07 -21.47 6.25
C VAL A 617 19.87 -20.17 6.26
N LEU A 618 19.62 -19.32 5.26
CA LEU A 618 20.07 -17.95 5.15
C LEU A 618 18.84 -17.04 5.19
N THR A 619 18.80 -16.05 6.08
CA THR A 619 17.72 -15.04 6.10
C THR A 619 18.31 -13.64 5.98
N GLY A 620 17.64 -12.79 5.20
CA GLY A 620 17.97 -11.38 5.01
C GLY A 620 17.37 -10.47 6.09
N ALA A 621 17.07 -9.23 5.73
CA ALA A 621 16.79 -8.15 6.66
C ALA A 621 15.48 -8.31 7.45
N GLN A 622 15.55 -8.78 8.70
CA GLN A 622 14.40 -8.72 9.64
C GLN A 622 14.05 -7.28 10.04
N HIS A 623 15.04 -6.38 10.11
CA HIS A 623 14.78 -4.96 10.27
C HIS A 623 14.84 -4.30 8.90
N ALA A 624 13.72 -3.72 8.48
CA ALA A 624 13.50 -3.25 7.12
C ALA A 624 14.64 -2.41 6.52
N ARG A 625 15.12 -1.40 7.23
CA ARG A 625 16.18 -0.48 6.77
C ARG A 625 17.55 -1.10 6.50
N GLU A 626 17.78 -2.35 6.91
CA GLU A 626 19.06 -3.05 6.77
C GLU A 626 19.25 -3.60 5.33
N TRP A 627 18.94 -2.80 4.29
CA TRP A 627 18.84 -3.20 2.87
C TRP A 627 20.00 -4.06 2.35
N ILE A 628 21.25 -3.79 2.78
CA ILE A 628 22.43 -4.57 2.38
C ILE A 628 22.30 -6.06 2.75
N ALA A 629 21.59 -6.41 3.81
CA ALA A 629 21.33 -7.80 4.19
C ALA A 629 20.39 -8.51 3.20
N THR A 630 19.36 -7.81 2.70
CA THR A 630 18.47 -8.30 1.64
C THR A 630 19.25 -8.55 0.35
N SER A 631 19.99 -7.55 -0.16
CA SER A 631 20.79 -7.71 -1.38
C SER A 631 21.88 -8.78 -1.24
N THR A 632 22.48 -8.92 -0.06
CA THR A 632 23.46 -9.99 0.22
C THR A 632 22.81 -11.38 0.20
N ALA A 633 21.59 -11.53 0.71
CA ALA A 633 20.85 -12.80 0.63
C ALA A 633 20.58 -13.20 -0.84
N LEU A 634 20.22 -12.24 -1.70
CA LEU A 634 20.01 -12.45 -3.14
C LEU A 634 21.31 -12.80 -3.87
N TYR A 635 22.41 -12.13 -3.55
CA TYR A 635 23.75 -12.48 -4.03
C TYR A 635 24.11 -13.94 -3.69
N LEU A 636 23.87 -14.36 -2.45
CA LEU A 636 24.16 -15.73 -2.01
C LEU A 636 23.28 -16.77 -2.71
N ALA A 637 22.02 -16.45 -3.02
CA ALA A 637 21.15 -17.30 -3.82
C ALA A 637 21.68 -17.48 -5.25
N HIS A 638 22.07 -16.39 -5.91
CA HIS A 638 22.72 -16.42 -7.23
C HIS A 638 24.02 -17.26 -7.16
N ALA A 639 24.87 -17.01 -6.16
CA ALA A 639 26.14 -17.73 -6.02
C ALA A 639 25.96 -19.24 -5.80
N LEU A 640 24.84 -19.71 -5.24
CA LEU A 640 24.56 -21.15 -5.06
C LEU A 640 24.23 -21.87 -6.38
N VAL A 641 23.71 -21.17 -7.39
CA VAL A 641 23.38 -21.74 -8.72
C VAL A 641 24.43 -21.46 -9.80
N ALA A 642 25.22 -20.39 -9.63
CA ALA A 642 26.28 -19.94 -10.54
C ALA A 642 27.27 -21.04 -10.98
N ASP A 643 27.91 -20.85 -12.13
CA ASP A 643 28.87 -21.84 -12.66
C ASP A 643 30.00 -22.06 -11.63
N ALA A 644 30.46 -23.30 -11.48
CA ALA A 644 31.53 -23.66 -10.55
C ALA A 644 32.90 -23.04 -10.91
N ALA A 645 33.06 -22.52 -12.13
CA ALA A 645 34.22 -21.79 -12.60
C ALA A 645 34.19 -20.29 -12.27
N GLU A 646 33.03 -19.72 -11.91
CA GLU A 646 32.93 -18.31 -11.54
C GLU A 646 33.54 -18.02 -10.17
N GLU A 647 34.15 -16.85 -10.02
CA GLU A 647 34.70 -16.40 -8.74
C GLU A 647 33.58 -16.22 -7.72
N PHE A 648 33.85 -16.53 -6.44
CA PHE A 648 32.88 -16.53 -5.34
C PHE A 648 31.68 -17.49 -5.48
N SER A 649 31.60 -18.29 -6.54
CA SER A 649 30.58 -19.33 -6.71
C SER A 649 30.54 -20.34 -5.55
N LEU A 650 29.33 -20.63 -5.09
CA LEU A 650 28.99 -21.56 -4.03
C LEU A 650 28.42 -22.88 -4.56
N SER A 651 28.20 -23.04 -5.86
CA SER A 651 27.60 -24.26 -6.45
C SER A 651 28.43 -25.53 -6.21
N THR A 652 29.76 -25.38 -6.06
CA THR A 652 30.65 -26.46 -5.59
C THR A 652 30.37 -26.85 -4.13
N TRP A 653 30.04 -25.90 -3.26
CA TRP A 653 29.73 -26.16 -1.86
C TRP A 653 28.31 -26.66 -1.65
N LEU A 654 27.35 -26.24 -2.48
CA LEU A 654 26.06 -26.89 -2.64
C LEU A 654 26.25 -28.39 -2.94
N ASN A 655 27.11 -28.76 -3.91
CA ASN A 655 27.43 -30.17 -4.19
C ASN A 655 27.98 -30.91 -2.95
N TYR A 656 28.88 -30.28 -2.18
CA TYR A 656 29.45 -30.90 -0.97
C TYR A 656 28.44 -31.02 0.17
N PHE A 657 27.53 -30.06 0.33
CA PHE A 657 26.49 -30.11 1.36
C PHE A 657 25.42 -31.17 1.02
N VAL A 658 24.97 -31.20 -0.24
CA VAL A 658 24.07 -32.25 -0.77
C VAL A 658 24.73 -33.62 -0.62
N SER A 659 25.96 -33.85 -1.08
CA SER A 659 26.61 -35.16 -0.97
C SER A 659 26.99 -35.58 0.45
N SER A 660 27.17 -34.65 1.40
CA SER A 660 27.47 -34.98 2.81
C SER A 660 26.23 -35.26 3.66
N PHE A 661 25.07 -34.67 3.32
CA PHE A 661 23.88 -34.67 4.18
C PHE A 661 22.54 -34.89 3.46
N SER A 662 22.53 -35.14 2.14
CA SER A 662 21.34 -35.07 1.26
C SER A 662 20.50 -33.81 1.54
N GLY A 663 21.17 -32.68 1.78
CA GLY A 663 20.56 -31.48 2.36
C GLY A 663 20.44 -30.29 1.41
N ASP A 664 19.47 -29.43 1.70
CA ASP A 664 19.05 -28.31 0.86
C ASP A 664 19.47 -26.96 1.48
N PHE A 665 19.76 -25.94 0.67
CA PHE A 665 19.85 -24.55 1.14
C PHE A 665 18.47 -23.91 1.07
N TYR A 666 18.17 -23.00 1.99
CA TYR A 666 16.96 -22.19 2.00
C TYR A 666 17.35 -20.73 2.21
N VAL A 667 16.97 -19.87 1.26
CA VAL A 667 17.26 -18.43 1.32
C VAL A 667 15.94 -17.68 1.45
N ILE A 668 15.78 -16.90 2.53
CA ILE A 668 14.64 -16.01 2.79
C ILE A 668 15.14 -14.57 2.62
N PRO A 669 15.03 -13.92 1.44
CA PRO A 669 15.69 -12.63 1.21
C PRO A 669 15.06 -11.48 1.99
N VAL A 670 13.72 -11.45 2.06
CA VAL A 670 12.95 -10.40 2.74
C VAL A 670 12.03 -11.05 3.79
N PRO A 671 12.52 -11.32 5.02
CA PRO A 671 11.69 -11.86 6.08
C PRO A 671 10.68 -10.84 6.64
N ASN A 672 10.83 -9.54 6.34
CA ASN A 672 9.94 -8.46 6.76
C ASN A 672 9.48 -7.64 5.53
N PRO A 673 8.58 -8.18 4.68
CA PRO A 673 8.21 -7.54 3.41
C PRO A 673 7.50 -6.20 3.63
N ASP A 674 6.58 -6.12 4.59
CA ASP A 674 5.82 -4.88 4.86
C ASP A 674 6.73 -3.75 5.34
N GLY A 675 7.63 -4.05 6.28
CA GLY A 675 8.61 -3.08 6.73
C GLY A 675 9.53 -2.67 5.58
N TYR A 676 9.99 -3.63 4.77
CA TYR A 676 10.90 -3.37 3.65
C TYR A 676 10.26 -2.41 2.62
N VAL A 677 9.03 -2.68 2.19
CA VAL A 677 8.24 -1.81 1.31
C VAL A 677 8.09 -0.40 1.93
N TYR A 678 7.73 -0.32 3.22
CA TYR A 678 7.62 0.95 3.93
C TYR A 678 8.94 1.76 3.99
N THR A 679 10.11 1.11 3.84
CA THR A 679 11.41 1.81 3.71
C THR A 679 11.74 2.33 2.32
N TRP A 680 11.02 1.88 1.29
CA TRP A 680 11.07 2.46 -0.05
C TRP A 680 10.07 3.61 -0.20
N GLU A 681 8.87 3.47 0.37
CA GLU A 681 7.74 4.37 0.12
C GLU A 681 7.56 5.50 1.16
N SER A 682 7.92 5.26 2.43
CA SER A 682 7.53 6.15 3.55
C SER A 682 8.69 6.60 4.44
N ASP A 683 9.37 5.68 5.11
CA ASP A 683 10.48 5.99 6.04
C ASP A 683 11.64 5.02 5.81
N ARG A 684 12.67 5.50 5.12
CA ARG A 684 13.89 4.73 4.83
C ARG A 684 14.60 4.19 6.07
N LEU A 685 14.37 4.76 7.25
CA LEU A 685 14.95 4.35 8.52
C LEU A 685 13.98 3.54 9.41
N TRP A 686 12.82 3.13 8.86
CA TRP A 686 11.89 2.22 9.53
C TRP A 686 12.53 0.87 9.85
N TYR A 687 12.13 0.29 10.97
CA TYR A 687 12.87 -0.78 11.63
C TYR A 687 12.02 -2.02 11.98
N LYS A 688 10.75 -1.82 12.35
CA LYS A 688 9.84 -2.88 12.83
C LYS A 688 9.16 -3.58 11.64
N ASN A 689 8.34 -4.61 11.90
CA ASN A 689 7.28 -4.98 10.93
C ASN A 689 6.20 -3.89 10.89
N ARG A 690 5.09 -4.15 10.20
CA ARG A 690 3.96 -3.21 10.09
C ARG A 690 2.69 -3.62 10.83
N GLN A 691 2.80 -4.62 11.71
CA GLN A 691 1.64 -5.16 12.40
C GLN A 691 0.95 -4.11 13.28
N ASN A 692 -0.37 -4.00 13.16
CA ASN A 692 -1.19 -3.28 14.11
C ASN A 692 -1.23 -4.06 15.43
N ILE A 693 -0.86 -3.40 16.51
CA ILE A 693 -0.61 -4.00 17.84
C ILE A 693 -1.75 -3.79 18.83
N GLY A 694 -2.86 -3.18 18.39
CA GLY A 694 -4.10 -3.09 19.17
C GLY A 694 -4.74 -1.70 19.18
N ALA A 695 -6.04 -1.66 19.47
CA ALA A 695 -6.81 -0.43 19.56
C ALA A 695 -6.27 0.49 20.68
N GLY A 696 -5.92 1.73 20.31
CA GLY A 696 -5.39 2.76 21.21
C GLY A 696 -3.87 2.90 21.22
N GLU A 697 -3.12 2.01 20.57
CA GLU A 697 -1.66 2.14 20.44
C GLU A 697 -1.30 3.08 19.28
N ALA A 698 -0.68 4.21 19.57
CA ALA A 698 -0.35 5.24 18.58
C ALA A 698 0.79 4.87 17.60
N CYS A 699 1.40 3.69 17.77
CA CYS A 699 2.62 3.30 17.08
C CYS A 699 2.53 1.89 16.51
N VAL A 700 2.83 1.76 15.22
CA VAL A 700 2.70 0.51 14.46
C VAL A 700 3.95 -0.35 14.60
N GLY A 701 3.79 -1.68 14.58
CA GLY A 701 4.87 -2.64 14.36
C GLY A 701 5.54 -3.23 15.61
N ILE A 702 6.17 -4.38 15.42
CA ILE A 702 6.92 -5.18 16.40
C ILE A 702 8.38 -5.31 15.94
N ASP A 703 9.34 -5.22 16.86
CA ASP A 703 10.72 -5.67 16.64
C ASP A 703 10.70 -7.21 16.56
N MET A 704 10.73 -7.71 15.33
CA MET A 704 10.73 -9.14 15.02
C MET A 704 11.79 -9.89 15.83
N ASN A 705 12.99 -9.31 15.93
CA ASN A 705 14.15 -9.84 16.63
C ASN A 705 14.10 -9.63 18.16
N ARG A 706 12.93 -9.30 18.71
CA ARG A 706 12.59 -9.34 20.16
C ARG A 706 11.38 -10.23 20.47
N SER A 707 10.76 -10.84 19.46
CA SER A 707 9.48 -11.53 19.60
C SER A 707 9.57 -13.08 19.70
N GLU A 708 10.76 -13.70 19.57
CA GLU A 708 10.89 -15.17 19.45
C GLU A 708 10.99 -15.98 20.75
N LEU A 709 11.17 -15.36 21.93
CA LEU A 709 11.49 -16.11 23.16
C LEU A 709 10.74 -15.68 24.44
N GLY A 710 9.83 -16.55 24.90
CA GLY A 710 9.53 -16.74 26.32
C GLY A 710 10.48 -17.76 26.97
N GLN A 711 11.12 -17.46 28.12
CA GLN A 711 12.45 -18.06 28.42
C GLN A 711 12.83 -18.53 29.86
N CYS A 712 13.27 -19.78 30.03
CA CYS A 712 14.61 -20.12 30.57
C CYS A 712 14.90 -20.30 32.09
N THR A 713 13.93 -20.30 33.03
CA THR A 713 14.13 -20.57 34.49
C THR A 713 13.90 -22.00 35.00
N ALA A 714 14.75 -22.51 35.90
CA ALA A 714 14.81 -23.92 36.35
C ALA A 714 13.85 -24.36 37.51
N ARG A 715 13.77 -25.69 37.73
CA ARG A 715 12.87 -26.47 38.61
C ARG A 715 12.77 -26.03 40.09
N PRO A 716 11.65 -26.42 40.75
CA PRO A 716 11.70 -27.27 41.95
C PRO A 716 11.03 -28.65 41.75
N GLU A 717 11.31 -29.61 42.63
CA GLU A 717 10.77 -30.98 42.53
C GLU A 717 9.41 -31.19 43.23
N ARG A 718 8.65 -32.17 42.70
CA ARG A 718 8.10 -33.36 43.38
C ARG A 718 6.55 -33.56 43.36
N HIS A 719 6.20 -34.81 43.03
CA HIS A 719 4.89 -35.50 43.03
C HIS A 719 3.93 -35.36 41.82
N ARG A 720 3.43 -36.55 41.40
CA ARG A 720 2.58 -36.88 40.24
C ARG A 720 1.13 -37.09 40.74
N LEU A 721 0.04 -37.06 39.97
CA LEU A 721 -0.20 -37.35 38.53
C LEU A 721 -1.17 -36.33 37.87
N ASN A 722 -1.34 -36.46 36.54
CA ASN A 722 -2.31 -35.77 35.67
C ASN A 722 -2.07 -34.28 35.36
N GLY A 723 -0.81 -33.83 35.37
CA GLY A 723 -0.44 -32.46 34.99
C GLY A 723 0.49 -32.39 33.76
N LEU A 724 0.15 -31.50 32.83
CA LEU A 724 1.09 -30.85 31.91
C LEU A 724 0.79 -29.34 31.73
N VAL A 725 0.17 -28.71 32.74
CA VAL A 725 0.09 -27.24 32.82
C VAL A 725 1.25 -26.72 33.66
N SER A 726 2.09 -25.90 33.02
CA SER A 726 3.12 -25.04 33.61
C SER A 726 4.26 -25.69 34.42
N GLN A 727 5.47 -25.62 33.87
CA GLN A 727 6.66 -25.05 34.54
C GLN A 727 7.83 -24.98 33.54
N GLY A 728 8.35 -23.80 33.16
CA GLY A 728 7.91 -22.45 33.51
C GLY A 728 9.02 -21.46 33.16
N TYR A 729 8.87 -20.71 32.07
CA TYR A 729 10.00 -20.09 31.38
C TYR A 729 9.65 -18.63 30.97
N LYS A 730 10.26 -17.67 31.67
CA LYS A 730 9.87 -16.25 31.82
C LYS A 730 10.19 -15.32 30.64
N TRP A 731 9.14 -14.83 30.00
CA TRP A 731 9.10 -13.50 29.36
C TRP A 731 9.12 -12.38 30.42
N LYS A 732 9.41 -11.13 30.03
CA LYS A 732 9.28 -9.95 30.90
C LYS A 732 8.81 -8.73 30.10
N ALA A 733 7.62 -8.23 30.40
CA ALA A 733 7.16 -6.86 30.09
C ALA A 733 8.07 -5.73 30.65
N LYS A 734 9.12 -6.07 31.41
CA LYS A 734 9.95 -5.15 32.20
C LYS A 734 11.44 -5.52 32.12
N SER A 735 11.95 -5.79 30.92
CA SER A 735 13.39 -5.66 30.67
C SER A 735 13.76 -4.18 30.83
N LYS A 736 14.67 -3.85 31.75
CA LYS A 736 15.20 -2.48 31.84
C LYS A 736 15.81 -2.12 30.49
N LEU A 737 15.24 -1.11 29.83
CA LEU A 737 15.85 -0.43 28.70
C LEU A 737 17.25 0.08 29.11
N PRO A 738 18.21 0.20 28.17
CA PRO A 738 19.47 0.87 28.45
C PRO A 738 19.21 2.29 28.95
N SER A 739 19.63 2.61 30.18
CA SER A 739 19.41 3.92 30.76
C SER A 739 20.44 4.92 30.22
N PHE A 740 20.07 5.69 29.19
CA PHE A 740 20.62 7.04 29.04
C PHE A 740 19.87 7.93 30.03
N SER A 741 20.54 8.31 31.12
CA SER A 741 19.97 9.21 32.11
C SER A 741 20.17 10.67 31.69
N ASP A 742 19.07 11.40 31.54
CA ASP A 742 19.04 12.87 31.38
C ASP A 742 19.38 13.63 32.69
N GLY A 743 19.65 12.91 33.77
CA GLY A 743 20.02 13.46 35.08
C GLY A 743 18.84 13.86 35.98
N THR A 744 17.58 13.61 35.58
CA THR A 744 16.40 14.13 36.30
C THR A 744 15.93 13.29 37.49
N GLY A 745 16.39 12.04 37.61
CA GLY A 745 16.33 11.28 38.88
C GLY A 745 14.95 10.86 39.41
N GLN A 746 13.89 10.91 38.59
CA GLN A 746 12.55 10.46 39.00
C GLN A 746 12.30 8.96 38.73
N PRO A 747 11.60 8.22 39.62
CA PRO A 747 11.33 6.80 39.45
C PRO A 747 10.06 6.52 38.62
N TYR A 748 10.19 5.75 37.54
CA TYR A 748 9.05 5.32 36.72
C TYR A 748 8.25 4.16 37.34
N GLU A 749 6.93 4.31 37.40
CA GLU A 749 5.98 3.27 37.83
C GLU A 749 5.67 2.24 36.72
N ALA A 750 6.49 1.20 36.65
CA ALA A 750 6.04 -0.20 36.68
C ALA A 750 4.82 -0.69 35.82
N ALA A 751 4.64 -0.32 34.55
CA ALA A 751 3.75 -1.05 33.60
C ALA A 751 4.20 -0.97 32.13
N GLY A 752 3.91 -2.01 31.33
CA GLY A 752 4.08 -2.03 29.86
C GLY A 752 5.52 -2.06 29.31
N ALA A 753 5.67 -2.58 28.09
CA ALA A 753 6.78 -2.21 27.21
C ALA A 753 6.22 -1.20 26.21
N ASP A 754 6.83 -0.01 26.13
CA ASP A 754 6.39 1.09 25.26
C ASP A 754 6.32 0.62 23.79
N PRO A 755 5.14 0.64 23.13
CA PRO A 755 5.01 0.16 21.77
C PRO A 755 5.49 1.15 20.69
N CYS A 756 5.67 2.42 21.06
CA CYS A 756 6.43 3.38 20.27
C CYS A 756 7.94 3.12 20.30
N SER A 757 8.43 2.26 21.20
CA SER A 757 9.83 1.88 21.21
C SER A 757 10.21 1.17 19.91
N PRO A 758 11.35 1.52 19.28
CA PRO A 758 11.92 0.72 18.20
C PRO A 758 12.13 -0.75 18.60
N TRP A 759 12.36 -1.02 19.89
CA TRP A 759 12.65 -2.34 20.44
C TRP A 759 11.40 -3.09 20.97
N TYR A 760 10.20 -2.66 20.60
CA TYR A 760 8.95 -3.21 21.13
C TYR A 760 8.78 -4.70 20.78
N PRO A 761 8.67 -5.61 21.77
CA PRO A 761 8.72 -7.06 21.53
C PRO A 761 7.38 -7.72 21.15
N GLY A 762 6.29 -6.95 21.05
CA GLY A 762 4.92 -7.49 21.06
C GLY A 762 4.42 -7.78 22.48
N HIS A 763 3.10 -7.94 22.62
CA HIS A 763 2.45 -8.34 23.87
C HIS A 763 2.75 -9.81 24.25
N ARG A 764 2.99 -10.68 23.26
CA ARG A 764 3.36 -12.09 23.44
C ARG A 764 4.45 -12.57 22.46
N PRO A 765 5.17 -13.68 22.76
CA PRO A 765 6.03 -14.32 21.77
C PRO A 765 5.26 -14.81 20.54
N PHE A 766 5.90 -14.79 19.38
CA PHE A 766 5.32 -15.15 18.07
C PHE A 766 4.02 -14.39 17.77
N GLU A 767 3.97 -13.11 18.15
CA GLU A 767 2.88 -12.21 17.80
C GLU A 767 3.04 -11.63 16.40
N ALA A 768 4.27 -11.26 16.03
CA ALA A 768 4.62 -10.90 14.66
C ALA A 768 4.33 -12.09 13.72
N HIS A 769 3.45 -11.88 12.74
CA HIS A 769 3.05 -12.90 11.76
C HIS A 769 4.26 -13.50 11.06
N GLU A 770 5.19 -12.65 10.63
CA GLU A 770 6.40 -13.01 9.90
C GLU A 770 7.30 -13.96 10.69
N VAL A 771 7.47 -13.66 11.98
CA VAL A 771 8.29 -14.43 12.91
C VAL A 771 7.63 -15.78 13.21
N ASN A 772 6.31 -15.81 13.37
CA ASN A 772 5.55 -17.05 13.50
C ASN A 772 5.68 -17.92 12.25
N ASN A 773 5.59 -17.34 11.05
CA ASN A 773 5.75 -18.04 9.77
C ASN A 773 7.14 -18.67 9.63
N ILE A 774 8.20 -17.89 9.88
CA ILE A 774 9.59 -18.39 9.86
C ILE A 774 9.79 -19.51 10.87
N ALA A 775 9.30 -19.35 12.11
CA ALA A 775 9.41 -20.39 13.14
C ALA A 775 8.67 -21.68 12.74
N ASN A 776 7.44 -21.57 12.22
CA ASN A 776 6.67 -22.72 11.74
C ASN A 776 7.39 -23.43 10.59
N PHE A 777 7.82 -22.69 9.57
CA PHE A 777 8.62 -23.21 8.45
C PHE A 777 9.86 -23.96 8.93
N ILE A 778 10.66 -23.39 9.83
CA ILE A 778 11.84 -24.02 10.42
C ILE A 778 11.51 -25.36 11.10
N THR A 779 10.34 -25.50 11.76
CA THR A 779 9.94 -26.78 12.38
C THR A 779 9.58 -27.87 11.37
N THR A 780 9.24 -27.52 10.13
CA THR A 780 9.01 -28.49 9.05
C THR A 780 10.32 -29.12 8.54
N LEU A 781 11.45 -28.41 8.68
CA LEU A 781 12.72 -28.80 8.10
C LEU A 781 13.46 -29.81 9.01
N PRO A 782 13.63 -31.08 8.59
CA PRO A 782 14.37 -32.04 9.38
C PRO A 782 15.85 -31.67 9.45
N SER A 783 16.47 -31.85 10.63
CA SER A 783 17.92 -31.96 10.78
C SER A 783 18.77 -30.78 10.26
N LEU A 784 18.26 -29.55 10.35
CA LEU A 784 18.99 -28.31 10.07
C LEU A 784 20.38 -28.28 10.74
N LYS A 785 21.40 -27.87 9.97
CA LYS A 785 22.80 -27.75 10.44
C LYS A 785 23.15 -26.34 10.86
N ALA A 786 22.73 -25.36 10.07
CA ALA A 786 23.03 -23.96 10.26
C ALA A 786 21.82 -23.06 9.99
N PHE A 787 21.84 -21.90 10.67
CA PHE A 787 20.94 -20.79 10.48
C PHE A 787 21.76 -19.49 10.57
N VAL A 788 21.67 -18.64 9.55
CA VAL A 788 22.44 -17.39 9.46
C VAL A 788 21.49 -16.23 9.24
N ASP A 789 21.44 -15.34 10.22
CA ASP A 789 20.65 -14.10 10.24
C ASP A 789 21.51 -12.94 9.73
N LEU A 790 21.31 -12.53 8.48
CA LEU A 790 22.02 -11.41 7.86
C LEU A 790 21.37 -10.09 8.25
N ARG A 791 22.21 -9.14 8.65
CA ARG A 791 21.83 -7.88 9.27
C ARG A 791 22.80 -6.78 8.87
N SER A 792 22.49 -5.52 9.20
CA SER A 792 23.50 -4.46 9.20
C SER A 792 23.29 -3.48 10.36
N TYR A 793 24.28 -2.68 10.74
CA TYR A 793 25.70 -2.70 10.35
C TYR A 793 26.55 -3.01 11.59
N GLY A 794 27.85 -3.15 11.43
CA GLY A 794 28.81 -3.25 12.54
C GLY A 794 29.97 -4.21 12.31
N GLN A 795 29.99 -4.99 11.21
CA GLN A 795 31.03 -5.98 10.91
C GLN A 795 31.25 -6.99 12.06
N MET A 796 30.20 -7.73 12.43
CA MET A 796 30.22 -8.70 13.53
C MET A 796 29.65 -10.04 13.09
N LEU A 797 30.32 -11.15 13.40
CA LEU A 797 29.81 -12.51 13.26
C LEU A 797 29.60 -13.11 14.66
N SER A 798 28.35 -13.05 15.13
CA SER A 798 27.98 -13.29 16.52
C SER A 798 27.30 -14.64 16.76
N THR A 799 27.66 -15.29 17.86
CA THR A 799 27.06 -16.54 18.36
C THR A 799 26.01 -16.30 19.44
N PRO A 800 25.18 -17.28 19.81
CA PRO A 800 24.37 -17.19 21.03
C PRO A 800 25.26 -17.05 22.29
N PHE A 801 24.79 -16.47 23.40
CA PHE A 801 23.44 -15.96 23.63
C PHE A 801 23.38 -14.43 23.63
N SER A 802 22.34 -13.87 23.02
CA SER A 802 21.97 -12.45 23.09
C SER A 802 21.36 -12.10 24.45
N TYR A 803 20.51 -12.98 25.00
CA TYR A 803 19.81 -12.71 26.25
C TYR A 803 20.70 -12.71 27.50
N SER A 804 21.93 -13.21 27.42
CA SER A 804 22.80 -13.38 28.59
C SER A 804 24.28 -13.55 28.25
N CYS A 805 25.04 -12.46 28.44
CA CYS A 805 26.51 -12.42 28.39
C CYS A 805 27.22 -13.36 29.40
N LYS A 806 26.46 -13.94 30.34
CA LYS A 806 26.98 -14.91 31.34
C LYS A 806 26.75 -16.38 30.96
N LYS A 807 25.96 -16.65 29.92
CA LYS A 807 25.66 -18.02 29.49
C LYS A 807 26.39 -18.27 28.18
N VAL A 808 27.05 -19.41 28.12
CA VAL A 808 27.82 -19.85 26.96
C VAL A 808 27.10 -21.08 26.37
N PRO A 809 26.89 -21.15 25.04
CA PRO A 809 26.43 -22.36 24.37
C PRO A 809 27.26 -23.60 24.72
N LYS A 810 26.66 -24.78 24.72
CA LYS A 810 27.43 -26.03 24.92
C LYS A 810 28.43 -26.28 23.79
N ASP A 811 28.10 -25.77 22.62
CA ASP A 811 28.87 -25.90 21.38
C ASP A 811 29.71 -24.65 21.09
N ALA A 812 29.90 -23.76 22.08
CA ALA A 812 30.53 -22.46 21.86
C ALA A 812 31.95 -22.55 21.29
N GLU A 813 32.71 -23.60 21.60
CA GLU A 813 34.03 -23.85 21.02
C GLU A 813 33.93 -24.07 19.50
N ASP A 814 33.13 -25.04 19.03
CA ASP A 814 32.90 -25.26 17.60
C ASP A 814 32.27 -24.03 16.91
N GLN A 815 31.36 -23.31 17.59
CA GLN A 815 30.72 -22.11 17.04
C GLN A 815 31.70 -20.95 16.86
N LEU A 816 32.59 -20.71 17.83
CA LEU A 816 33.60 -19.64 17.77
C LEU A 816 34.79 -20.02 16.87
N GLU A 817 35.20 -21.29 16.83
CA GLU A 817 36.20 -21.79 15.87
C GLU A 817 35.72 -21.54 14.43
N ALA A 818 34.48 -21.91 14.14
CA ALA A 818 33.84 -21.65 12.85
C ALA A 818 33.67 -20.15 12.55
N ALA A 819 33.28 -19.34 13.54
CA ALA A 819 33.14 -17.89 13.38
C ALA A 819 34.48 -17.20 13.08
N LEU A 820 35.54 -17.53 13.83
CA LEU A 820 36.87 -16.96 13.63
C LEU A 820 37.43 -17.29 12.24
N GLY A 821 37.27 -18.55 11.81
CA GLY A 821 37.69 -18.96 10.47
C GLY A 821 36.89 -18.28 9.36
N ALA A 822 35.58 -18.07 9.56
CA ALA A 822 34.71 -17.39 8.61
C ALA A 822 34.97 -15.87 8.55
N ALA A 823 35.24 -15.23 9.70
CA ALA A 823 35.67 -13.83 9.76
C ALA A 823 37.05 -13.60 9.10
N ASN A 824 37.98 -14.55 9.24
CA ASN A 824 39.22 -14.55 8.47
C ASN A 824 38.94 -14.75 6.98
N ALA A 825 38.01 -15.64 6.60
CA ALA A 825 37.64 -15.87 5.20
C ALA A 825 37.04 -14.61 4.52
N ILE A 826 36.29 -13.78 5.26
CA ILE A 826 35.87 -12.42 4.83
C ILE A 826 37.10 -11.53 4.61
N LYS A 827 37.98 -11.45 5.61
CA LYS A 827 39.17 -10.60 5.58
C LYS A 827 40.11 -10.90 4.40
N GLN A 828 40.19 -12.16 3.96
CA GLN A 828 41.01 -12.54 2.80
C GLN A 828 40.45 -12.06 1.45
N VAL A 829 39.20 -11.62 1.36
CA VAL A 829 38.61 -11.09 0.12
C VAL A 829 38.99 -9.63 -0.08
N HIS A 830 38.41 -8.73 0.73
CA HIS A 830 38.54 -7.28 0.57
C HIS A 830 39.21 -6.57 1.77
N GLY A 831 39.84 -7.34 2.67
CA GLY A 831 40.50 -6.81 3.88
C GLY A 831 39.56 -6.48 5.04
N THR A 832 38.25 -6.64 4.88
CA THR A 832 37.23 -6.30 5.89
C THR A 832 37.43 -7.09 7.18
N GLU A 833 37.57 -6.40 8.30
CA GLU A 833 37.70 -7.05 9.60
C GLU A 833 36.32 -7.24 10.25
N PHE A 834 35.99 -8.49 10.59
CA PHE A 834 34.81 -8.83 11.37
C PHE A 834 35.22 -9.27 12.78
N THR A 835 34.54 -8.76 13.80
CA THR A 835 34.70 -9.25 15.18
C THR A 835 33.81 -10.46 15.44
N THR A 836 34.22 -11.31 16.39
CA THR A 836 33.48 -12.53 16.74
C THR A 836 33.31 -12.65 18.25
N GLY A 837 32.17 -13.16 18.70
CA GLY A 837 31.87 -13.40 20.10
C GLY A 837 30.39 -13.71 20.31
N SER A 838 29.93 -13.83 21.56
CA SER A 838 28.49 -13.92 21.80
C SER A 838 27.81 -12.57 21.51
N LEU A 839 26.61 -12.60 20.92
CA LEU A 839 25.88 -11.40 20.49
C LEU A 839 25.67 -10.38 21.61
N CYS A 840 25.45 -10.85 22.85
CA CYS A 840 25.35 -10.00 24.03
C CYS A 840 26.63 -9.20 24.33
N GLN A 841 27.81 -9.79 24.08
CA GLN A 841 29.12 -9.18 24.33
C GLN A 841 29.56 -8.25 23.19
N GLN A 842 29.13 -8.52 21.96
CA GLN A 842 29.47 -7.70 20.78
C GLN A 842 28.63 -6.42 20.73
N LEU A 843 27.34 -6.51 21.08
CA LEU A 843 26.42 -5.37 21.12
C LEU A 843 25.97 -5.07 22.55
N TYR A 844 24.87 -5.68 22.96
CA TYR A 844 24.26 -5.51 24.27
C TYR A 844 23.30 -6.68 24.53
N LYS A 845 22.88 -6.81 25.78
CA LYS A 845 21.96 -7.87 26.21
C LYS A 845 20.55 -7.66 25.67
N ALA A 846 20.11 -8.47 24.71
CA ALA A 846 18.75 -8.45 24.15
C ALA A 846 18.04 -9.80 24.32
N SER A 847 16.80 -9.80 24.80
CA SER A 847 15.95 -11.00 24.83
C SER A 847 15.03 -11.05 23.62
N GLY A 848 14.61 -12.26 23.20
CA GLY A 848 13.68 -12.42 22.08
C GLY A 848 14.34 -12.56 20.70
N ASN A 849 15.66 -12.67 20.66
CA ASN A 849 16.45 -12.70 19.44
C ASN A 849 16.43 -14.07 18.73
N VAL A 850 16.41 -14.06 17.40
CA VAL A 850 16.31 -15.25 16.54
C VAL A 850 17.40 -16.28 16.80
N VAL A 851 18.65 -15.85 16.96
CA VAL A 851 19.81 -16.75 17.11
C VAL A 851 19.72 -17.55 18.41
N ASP A 852 19.14 -16.96 19.45
CA ASP A 852 18.89 -17.63 20.72
C ASP A 852 17.79 -18.69 20.60
N TYR A 853 16.74 -18.44 19.80
CA TYR A 853 15.66 -19.40 19.54
C TYR A 853 16.16 -20.56 18.68
N MET A 854 16.83 -20.26 17.57
CA MET A 854 17.33 -21.25 16.62
C MET A 854 18.32 -22.22 17.29
N TYR A 855 19.22 -21.73 18.15
CA TYR A 855 20.10 -22.60 18.93
C TYR A 855 19.36 -23.36 20.06
N ALA A 856 18.61 -22.66 20.93
CA ALA A 856 18.10 -23.27 22.16
C ALA A 856 16.76 -24.01 22.03
N LYS A 857 15.99 -23.79 20.95
CA LYS A 857 14.66 -24.37 20.72
C LYS A 857 14.60 -25.20 19.45
N ALA A 858 15.02 -24.67 18.30
CA ALA A 858 15.10 -25.46 17.07
C ALA A 858 16.29 -26.45 17.09
N GLY A 859 17.26 -26.27 18.00
CA GLY A 859 18.37 -27.20 18.19
C GLY A 859 19.46 -27.10 17.12
N ILE A 860 19.50 -25.99 16.39
CA ILE A 860 20.43 -25.74 15.28
C ILE A 860 21.79 -25.38 15.87
N LYS A 861 22.78 -26.27 15.74
CA LYS A 861 24.11 -26.10 16.35
C LYS A 861 24.81 -24.82 15.88
N PHE A 862 24.76 -24.51 14.58
CA PHE A 862 25.47 -23.38 14.00
C PHE A 862 24.50 -22.24 13.68
N ALA A 863 24.00 -21.57 14.72
CA ALA A 863 23.17 -20.37 14.61
C ALA A 863 24.04 -19.11 14.74
N TYR A 864 23.92 -18.16 13.80
CA TYR A 864 24.73 -16.94 13.74
C TYR A 864 23.91 -15.69 13.42
N SER A 865 24.33 -14.56 13.99
CA SER A 865 23.86 -13.20 13.64
C SER A 865 25.02 -12.46 13.00
N VAL A 866 24.85 -12.01 11.76
CA VAL A 866 25.90 -11.41 10.93
C VAL A 866 25.55 -9.97 10.64
N HIS A 867 26.20 -9.04 11.34
CA HIS A 867 26.09 -7.62 11.04
C HIS A 867 27.12 -7.30 9.97
N LEU A 868 26.64 -7.02 8.76
CA LEU A 868 27.44 -6.70 7.58
C LEU A 868 28.07 -5.30 7.68
N ARG A 869 28.68 -4.85 6.58
CA ARG A 869 29.27 -3.51 6.46
C ARG A 869 28.23 -2.40 6.70
N ASP A 870 28.63 -1.20 7.12
CA ASP A 870 29.97 -0.79 7.57
C ASP A 870 30.09 -0.82 9.12
N THR A 871 30.73 0.17 9.74
CA THR A 871 30.99 0.25 11.19
C THR A 871 30.44 1.50 11.87
N GLY A 872 29.61 2.35 11.24
CA GLY A 872 29.28 3.65 11.85
C GLY A 872 27.95 4.32 11.52
N THR A 873 27.56 5.20 12.45
CA THR A 873 26.52 6.24 12.28
C THR A 873 27.13 7.51 11.69
N VAL A 874 26.47 8.12 10.70
CA VAL A 874 26.83 9.45 10.19
C VAL A 874 26.84 10.50 11.31
N SER A 875 27.96 11.18 11.51
CA SER A 875 28.09 12.30 12.44
C SER A 875 28.41 13.60 11.70
N VAL A 876 27.38 14.35 11.31
CA VAL A 876 27.52 15.66 10.63
C VAL A 876 27.97 16.72 11.63
N SER A 877 29.28 16.99 11.69
CA SER A 877 29.83 18.11 12.47
C SER A 877 29.76 19.41 11.67
N VAL A 878 28.65 20.15 11.78
CA VAL A 878 28.52 21.50 11.19
C VAL A 878 29.42 22.48 11.94
N ARG A 879 30.60 22.80 11.39
CA ARG A 879 31.39 23.96 11.80
C ARG A 879 30.95 25.18 11.00
N ILE A 880 30.16 26.06 11.62
CA ILE A 880 29.93 27.39 11.07
C ILE A 880 31.25 28.19 11.18
N HIS A 881 31.74 28.68 10.04
CA HIS A 881 32.76 29.72 10.00
C HIS A 881 32.24 30.91 9.20
N LEU A 882 32.12 32.05 9.89
CA LEU A 882 31.70 33.32 9.33
C LEU A 882 32.82 33.92 8.48
N SER A 883 32.90 33.58 7.19
CA SER A 883 33.16 34.52 6.08
C SER A 883 33.41 33.82 4.73
N HIS A 884 32.76 34.38 3.70
CA HIS A 884 33.11 34.37 2.26
C HIS A 884 33.50 33.06 1.55
N VAL A 885 32.57 32.63 0.68
CA VAL A 885 32.79 31.98 -0.64
C VAL A 885 33.88 30.91 -0.74
N VAL A 886 33.46 29.65 -0.76
CA VAL A 886 34.24 28.52 -1.31
C VAL A 886 33.34 27.64 -2.17
N SER A 887 33.85 27.19 -3.31
CA SER A 887 33.18 26.26 -4.23
C SER A 887 33.09 24.84 -3.62
N TRP A 888 31.91 24.22 -3.68
CA TRP A 888 31.70 22.85 -3.23
C TRP A 888 32.01 21.84 -4.35
N LEU A 889 33.29 21.47 -4.47
CA LEU A 889 33.68 20.22 -5.12
C LEU A 889 33.68 19.11 -4.06
N LEU A 890 32.60 18.33 -4.01
CA LEU A 890 32.50 17.16 -3.13
C LEU A 890 33.34 15.99 -3.68
N THR A 891 34.62 15.92 -3.30
CA THR A 891 35.40 14.69 -3.42
C THR A 891 35.01 13.72 -2.29
N PRO A 892 34.66 12.45 -2.60
CA PRO A 892 34.33 11.47 -1.56
C PRO A 892 35.53 11.19 -0.66
N HIS A 893 35.35 11.35 0.66
CA HIS A 893 36.33 10.90 1.65
C HIS A 893 36.31 9.37 1.74
N ARG A 894 37.49 8.73 1.72
CA ARG A 894 37.63 7.25 1.77
C ARG A 894 37.14 6.61 3.06
N ASP A 895 36.91 7.41 4.11
CA ASP A 895 36.57 6.96 5.47
C ASP A 895 35.14 7.32 5.87
N ALA A 896 34.27 7.62 4.90
CA ALA A 896 32.86 7.89 5.16
C ALA A 896 32.16 6.62 5.70
N GLN A 897 31.48 6.76 6.85
CA GLN A 897 30.62 5.73 7.43
C GLN A 897 29.15 6.07 7.10
N TYR A 898 28.42 5.07 6.62
CA TYR A 898 27.09 5.18 6.02
C TYR A 898 26.02 4.42 6.82
N GLY A 899 26.41 3.38 7.57
CA GLY A 899 25.51 2.56 8.37
C GLY A 899 24.42 1.90 7.52
N PHE A 900 23.14 2.24 7.77
CA PHE A 900 22.00 1.71 7.01
C PHE A 900 21.90 2.24 5.57
N LEU A 901 22.62 3.33 5.24
CA LEU A 901 22.61 3.99 3.93
C LEU A 901 23.86 3.63 3.09
N LEU A 902 24.42 2.44 3.30
CA LEU A 902 25.62 1.97 2.60
C LEU A 902 25.42 2.04 1.06
N PRO A 903 26.25 2.78 0.30
CA PRO A 903 26.06 2.99 -1.13
C PRO A 903 26.04 1.69 -1.94
N ALA A 904 25.21 1.64 -2.99
CA ALA A 904 24.94 0.45 -3.79
C ALA A 904 26.20 -0.22 -4.39
N GLN A 905 27.25 0.56 -4.68
CA GLN A 905 28.56 0.05 -5.13
C GLN A 905 29.20 -0.98 -4.16
N TRP A 906 28.75 -1.04 -2.90
CA TRP A 906 29.22 -2.00 -1.90
C TRP A 906 28.43 -3.32 -1.88
N ILE A 907 27.31 -3.44 -2.60
CA ILE A 907 26.47 -4.65 -2.62
C ILE A 907 27.29 -5.87 -3.08
N ARG A 908 27.95 -5.77 -4.25
CA ARG A 908 28.80 -6.83 -4.79
C ARG A 908 29.99 -7.18 -3.85
N PRO A 909 30.83 -6.22 -3.38
CA PRO A 909 31.87 -6.52 -2.39
C PRO A 909 31.39 -7.24 -1.12
N VAL A 910 30.26 -6.80 -0.55
CA VAL A 910 29.67 -7.47 0.64
C VAL A 910 29.16 -8.86 0.29
N GLY A 911 28.57 -9.05 -0.89
CA GLY A 911 28.19 -10.35 -1.42
C GLY A 911 29.36 -11.32 -1.53
N GLU A 912 30.48 -10.89 -2.12
CA GLU A 912 31.71 -11.67 -2.33
C GLU A 912 32.37 -12.09 -0.99
N GLU A 913 32.49 -11.14 -0.06
CA GLU A 913 32.93 -11.37 1.32
C GLU A 913 32.05 -12.40 2.03
N THR A 914 30.73 -12.25 1.93
CA THR A 914 29.76 -13.12 2.60
C THR A 914 29.69 -14.49 1.93
N ALA A 915 29.91 -14.59 0.62
CA ALA A 915 30.06 -15.88 -0.06
C ALA A 915 31.29 -16.64 0.47
N SER A 916 32.43 -15.96 0.65
CA SER A 916 33.62 -16.56 1.31
C SER A 916 33.31 -17.05 2.73
N MET A 917 32.54 -16.27 3.52
CA MET A 917 32.05 -16.67 4.84
C MET A 917 31.19 -17.95 4.79
N ILE A 918 30.17 -18.01 3.94
CA ILE A 918 29.27 -19.17 3.80
C ILE A 918 30.02 -20.40 3.30
N ARG A 919 30.94 -20.22 2.34
CA ARG A 919 31.88 -21.26 1.87
C ARG A 919 32.69 -21.86 3.01
N PHE A 920 33.26 -21.03 3.89
CA PHE A 920 33.99 -21.52 5.05
C PHE A 920 33.08 -22.28 6.03
N LEU A 921 31.94 -21.70 6.41
CA LEU A 921 31.00 -22.31 7.35
C LEU A 921 30.48 -23.67 6.84
N ALA A 922 30.08 -23.76 5.57
CA ALA A 922 29.64 -25.01 4.95
C ALA A 922 30.77 -26.07 4.93
N GLY A 923 32.00 -25.66 4.64
CA GLY A 923 33.17 -26.55 4.70
C GLY A 923 33.49 -27.05 6.11
N PHE A 924 33.41 -26.18 7.12
CA PHE A 924 33.59 -26.55 8.53
C PHE A 924 32.53 -27.56 9.00
N ILE A 925 31.25 -27.28 8.68
CA ILE A 925 30.10 -28.10 9.08
C ILE A 925 30.10 -29.47 8.40
N THR A 926 30.47 -29.54 7.11
CA THR A 926 30.65 -30.82 6.38
C THR A 926 31.92 -31.58 6.80
N GLY A 927 32.79 -30.96 7.62
CA GLY A 927 34.07 -31.54 8.05
C GLY A 927 35.18 -31.48 7.00
N LYS A 928 34.93 -30.83 5.85
CA LYS A 928 35.89 -30.66 4.74
C LYS A 928 36.89 -29.54 5.05
N GLY A 929 37.70 -29.80 6.08
CA GLY A 929 38.72 -28.90 6.62
C GLY A 929 39.45 -29.52 7.83
N ARG A 930 38.81 -30.44 8.57
CA ARG A 930 39.46 -31.25 9.60
C ARG A 930 40.30 -32.36 8.96
N GLY A 931 41.53 -32.00 8.55
CA GLY A 931 42.55 -32.96 8.11
C GLY A 931 42.80 -34.04 9.16
N LYS A 932 43.08 -35.28 8.71
CA LYS A 932 43.23 -36.47 9.59
C LYS A 932 44.47 -36.40 10.49
N GLY A 933 44.38 -35.66 11.59
CA GLY A 933 45.34 -35.62 12.69
C GLY A 933 45.34 -36.89 13.56
N ARG A 934 45.55 -38.07 12.97
CA ARG A 934 45.88 -39.31 13.70
C ARG A 934 46.81 -40.17 12.83
N GLY A 935 48.11 -39.94 13.01
CA GLY A 935 49.11 -40.28 12.02
C GLY A 935 49.63 -41.72 12.03
N LYS A 936 50.37 -42.05 10.97
CA LYS A 936 51.58 -42.88 10.94
C LYS A 936 52.36 -42.48 9.68
N GLY A 937 53.69 -42.38 9.79
CA GLY A 937 54.51 -41.66 8.80
C GLY A 937 54.93 -42.49 7.58
N GLY A 938 55.47 -41.81 6.55
CA GLY A 938 56.15 -42.45 5.43
C GLY A 938 56.18 -41.64 4.11
N GLY A 939 57.20 -40.78 3.94
CA GLY A 939 57.90 -40.57 2.66
C GLY A 939 57.21 -39.95 1.42
N LYS A 940 57.71 -38.75 1.06
CA LYS A 940 57.83 -38.15 -0.31
C LYS A 940 56.61 -37.48 -1.00
N LYS A 941 56.66 -36.14 -0.93
CA LYS A 941 56.46 -35.11 -1.99
C LYS A 941 55.38 -35.32 -3.08
N GLY A 942 54.36 -34.46 -3.02
CA GLY A 942 53.67 -33.84 -4.15
C GLY A 942 53.39 -32.37 -3.77
N VAL A 943 53.53 -31.42 -4.71
CA VAL A 943 53.52 -29.97 -4.42
C VAL A 943 52.10 -29.40 -4.53
N TYR A 944 51.68 -28.64 -3.52
CA TYR A 944 50.76 -27.49 -3.61
C TYR A 944 51.02 -26.59 -2.40
N ASP A 945 51.11 -25.28 -2.62
CA ASP A 945 51.63 -24.33 -1.64
C ASP A 945 50.62 -23.96 -0.54
N ASP A 946 51.16 -23.71 0.66
CA ASP A 946 50.44 -23.47 1.92
C ASP A 946 50.57 -21.99 2.33
N PRO A 947 49.48 -21.19 2.37
CA PRO A 947 49.54 -19.77 2.70
C PRO A 947 49.60 -19.53 4.23
N CYS A 948 50.48 -20.26 4.93
CA CYS A 948 50.65 -20.22 6.39
C CYS A 948 52.12 -20.18 6.86
N GLU A 949 53.04 -19.61 6.06
CA GLU A 949 54.34 -19.12 6.56
C GLU A 949 54.51 -17.63 6.27
N GLY A 950 54.33 -16.78 7.29
CA GLY A 950 54.37 -15.33 7.10
C GLY A 950 54.21 -14.40 8.31
N ILE A 951 54.27 -14.89 9.56
CA ILE A 951 54.23 -14.02 10.76
C ILE A 951 55.36 -14.40 11.74
N PRO A 952 56.36 -13.53 11.97
CA PRO A 952 57.33 -13.68 13.06
C PRO A 952 56.64 -13.57 14.42
N GLY A 953 57.03 -14.43 15.36
CA GLY A 953 56.17 -14.77 16.49
C GLY A 953 55.89 -13.67 17.52
N THR A 954 54.65 -13.64 17.97
CA THR A 954 54.26 -13.17 19.31
C THR A 954 53.56 -14.32 20.05
N ASN A 955 54.18 -14.79 21.13
CA ASN A 955 53.60 -15.82 22.00
C ASN A 955 52.34 -15.29 22.70
N LEU A 956 51.16 -15.81 22.37
CA LEU A 956 50.02 -15.78 23.30
C LEU A 956 49.87 -17.13 23.99
N LEU A 957 50.35 -17.19 25.23
CA LEU A 957 50.17 -18.31 26.13
C LEU A 957 48.69 -18.46 26.51
N ILE A 958 48.02 -19.49 25.99
CA ILE A 958 46.82 -20.03 26.64
C ILE A 958 47.27 -20.73 27.92
N ARG A 959 47.31 -19.99 29.03
CA ARG A 959 47.35 -20.58 30.37
C ARG A 959 45.94 -20.63 30.92
N SER A 960 45.48 -21.86 31.12
CA SER A 960 44.36 -22.22 31.99
C SER A 960 44.37 -21.42 33.30
N ALA A 961 43.28 -20.69 33.57
CA ALA A 961 42.97 -20.11 34.86
C ALA A 961 41.50 -20.39 35.18
N SER A 962 41.27 -20.95 36.37
CA SER A 962 39.97 -21.49 36.78
C SER A 962 38.98 -20.41 37.20
N ILE A 963 37.69 -20.79 37.05
CA ILE A 963 36.52 -20.41 37.85
C ILE A 963 36.85 -19.61 39.14
N VAL A 964 36.42 -18.33 39.18
CA VAL A 964 35.66 -17.70 40.27
C VAL A 964 34.64 -16.75 39.64
#